data_AF-A0A521SVQ5-F1
#
_entry.id   AF-A0A521SVQ5-F1
#
_cell.length_a   1.000
_cell.length_b   1.000
_cell.length_c   1.000
_cell.angle_alpha   90.00
_cell.angle_beta   90.00
_cell.angle_gamma   90.00
#
_symmetry.space_group_name_H-M   'P 1'
#
loop_
_entity.id
_entity.type
_entity.pdbx_description
1 polymer ?
#
loop_
_entity_poly.entity_id
_entity_poly.type
_entity_poly.pdbx_seq_one_letter_code
_entity_poly.pdbx_strand_id
1 'polypeptide(L)'
;MPAAAPSSRNSRGIPQMLIYTSSASKPRKKRGGFCNRWHTTRSEFYNLPMPTRHALLPILTILLLAACQPAPIAQLDAPTADPILLWGVQEGFAIEKVADGFQFPVDIVFVPEPGPRPEDVRYYVAELYGTIKAVTNDGEVVVFAEDFSGLELPNGALEEYGIGGLCLSPEEGYLFVAWNEPKDAYQRFNYITRFRVTPGVFGTRPLEHQVEVGAGFFETRHVASNHQVGSCRVVDGLLYLSVGDGFHPEYAQDLTSFFGKILRTDMDLNPAPNNPYPPSDEPNDYSGYVFASGFRNPFALFVFEDGRTYVGDNGPDLDRFVAVHPGDNLGYDGTDNSIGANAMFSFYPAVGPSRLDYVPAGHPSFPPDYWDQFYLSTVGSMYGSGNTKSRPGILKLDVDQESERAQDVPEYLLRYIGADRQGLVAMAVASDGLYFSPLLPESTTGSSIYRLTYDPARGHPERVTDDIPEGSLHLLTTLGCTACHPVVGRDGNIGPSLDVTYLYARLDERVNSTAYLAGLDTMDVSEDEFLVATRPARAAVRAAQPGDERIRVWFFNHLKYTGFDNPSSQMPNLGLADESILRLSEILLREPTLFGAIKERILRIYPFVTHTDLAIALAVGAVMGALVGLAVPLGIRRWRAGRKNW
;
A
#
# COMPACT_ATOMS: atom_id res chain seq x y z
N MET A 1 -76.69 2.37 8.58
CA MET A 1 -77.43 1.22 8.00
C MET A 1 -76.74 0.80 6.69
N PRO A 2 -76.79 -0.49 6.30
CA PRO A 2 -75.55 -1.28 6.39
C PRO A 2 -75.31 -2.25 5.20
N ALA A 3 -74.44 -3.25 5.44
CA ALA A 3 -74.29 -4.55 4.74
C ALA A 3 -73.49 -4.56 3.40
N ALA A 4 -72.78 -5.64 3.03
CA ALA A 4 -72.47 -6.89 3.77
C ALA A 4 -71.26 -7.66 3.19
N ALA A 5 -70.67 -8.54 4.02
CA ALA A 5 -69.94 -9.76 3.61
C ALA A 5 -70.85 -10.99 3.90
N PRO A 6 -70.59 -12.26 3.47
CA PRO A 6 -69.37 -13.05 3.75
C PRO A 6 -68.92 -14.00 2.60
N SER A 7 -67.83 -14.79 2.67
CA SER A 7 -67.76 -16.17 3.24
C SER A 7 -66.69 -17.01 2.49
N SER A 8 -66.15 -18.17 2.92
CA SER A 8 -65.84 -18.72 4.26
C SER A 8 -65.08 -20.09 4.17
N ARG A 9 -64.28 -20.48 5.19
CA ARG A 9 -63.88 -21.88 5.55
C ARG A 9 -62.97 -22.65 4.53
N ASN A 10 -62.27 -23.78 4.79
CA ASN A 10 -61.86 -24.61 5.97
C ASN A 10 -60.76 -25.62 5.50
N SER A 11 -60.05 -26.44 6.32
CA SER A 11 -59.46 -26.32 7.68
C SER A 11 -58.77 -27.64 8.12
N ARG A 12 -57.60 -27.57 8.81
CA ARG A 12 -56.88 -28.64 9.57
C ARG A 12 -56.16 -29.77 8.80
N GLY A 13 -55.00 -30.20 9.32
CA GLY A 13 -54.30 -31.44 8.91
C GLY A 13 -52.88 -31.64 9.52
N ILE A 14 -52.76 -32.52 10.52
CA ILE A 14 -51.51 -33.05 11.14
C ILE A 14 -51.82 -34.54 11.42
N PRO A 15 -51.01 -35.55 11.02
CA PRO A 15 -49.80 -35.93 11.78
C PRO A 15 -48.64 -36.73 11.09
N GLN A 16 -47.46 -36.75 11.74
CA GLN A 16 -46.49 -37.88 11.81
C GLN A 16 -45.77 -38.37 10.52
N MET A 17 -44.63 -39.10 10.54
CA MET A 17 -43.55 -39.36 11.53
C MET A 17 -42.38 -40.10 10.83
N LEU A 18 -41.12 -39.74 11.12
CA LEU A 18 -39.85 -40.51 11.02
C LEU A 18 -38.71 -39.48 11.24
N ILE A 19 -37.88 -39.46 12.29
CA ILE A 19 -37.12 -40.50 13.03
C ILE A 19 -36.03 -41.15 12.15
N TYR A 20 -34.80 -40.63 12.22
CA TYR A 20 -33.74 -41.30 12.99
C TYR A 20 -32.56 -40.37 13.34
N THR A 21 -31.99 -40.56 14.53
CA THR A 21 -30.77 -39.88 15.01
C THR A 21 -29.59 -40.85 15.06
N SER A 22 -28.37 -40.33 14.91
CA SER A 22 -27.28 -40.53 15.90
C SER A 22 -25.93 -40.00 15.37
N SER A 23 -25.02 -39.73 16.30
CA SER A 23 -23.66 -39.28 16.04
C SER A 23 -22.62 -40.20 16.70
N ALA A 24 -21.36 -40.08 16.26
CA ALA A 24 -20.14 -40.55 16.91
C ALA A 24 -19.94 -42.06 17.17
N SER A 25 -18.91 -42.64 16.55
CA SER A 25 -17.73 -43.15 17.29
C SER A 25 -16.61 -43.70 16.37
N LYS A 26 -15.37 -43.68 16.88
CA LYS A 26 -14.14 -44.33 16.36
C LYS A 26 -13.87 -45.62 17.21
N PRO A 27 -12.87 -46.50 16.94
CA PRO A 27 -12.01 -46.74 15.75
C PRO A 27 -11.81 -48.27 15.41
N ARG A 28 -10.81 -48.57 14.55
CA ARG A 28 -9.82 -49.71 14.59
C ARG A 28 -9.92 -50.94 13.65
N LYS A 29 -8.75 -51.20 13.01
CA LYS A 29 -8.03 -52.49 12.72
C LYS A 29 -8.31 -53.35 11.47
N LYS A 30 -7.39 -53.21 10.50
CA LYS A 30 -6.46 -54.23 9.93
C LYS A 30 -6.94 -55.68 9.64
N ARG A 31 -6.80 -56.10 8.36
CA ARG A 31 -6.03 -57.26 7.79
C ARG A 31 -6.40 -57.42 6.30
N GLY A 32 -5.61 -57.95 5.36
CA GLY A 32 -4.20 -58.43 5.29
C GLY A 32 -3.76 -58.38 3.79
N GLY A 33 -2.63 -58.89 3.29
CA GLY A 33 -1.46 -59.62 3.85
C GLY A 33 -0.18 -59.29 3.03
N PHE A 34 1.04 -59.64 3.45
CA PHE A 34 1.76 -60.93 3.20
C PHE A 34 2.06 -61.26 1.71
N CYS A 35 3.26 -61.71 1.30
CA CYS A 35 4.60 -61.70 1.94
C CYS A 35 5.71 -62.21 0.98
N ASN A 36 6.96 -61.73 1.11
CA ASN A 36 8.20 -62.51 1.30
C ASN A 36 9.41 -61.53 1.33
N ARG A 37 10.39 -61.56 2.26
CA ARG A 37 11.34 -62.64 2.71
C ARG A 37 12.37 -62.97 1.64
N TRP A 38 13.70 -62.95 1.85
CA TRP A 38 14.58 -62.79 3.05
C TRP A 38 15.95 -62.18 2.58
N HIS A 39 17.07 -62.00 3.32
CA HIS A 39 17.52 -62.42 4.67
C HIS A 39 18.43 -61.37 5.37
N THR A 40 19.48 -61.77 6.11
CA THR A 40 20.32 -60.92 7.01
C THR A 40 21.70 -61.53 7.32
N THR A 41 22.78 -60.72 7.39
CA THR A 41 23.96 -60.94 8.27
C THR A 41 24.80 -59.65 8.47
N ARG A 42 25.89 -59.71 9.27
CA ARG A 42 26.61 -58.58 9.90
C ARG A 42 28.01 -58.26 9.30
N SER A 43 28.51 -57.08 9.74
CA SER A 43 29.90 -56.73 10.16
C SER A 43 31.02 -56.34 9.16
N GLU A 44 31.53 -55.11 9.43
CA GLU A 44 32.94 -54.70 9.57
C GLU A 44 33.79 -54.06 8.42
N PHE A 45 34.17 -52.80 8.69
CA PHE A 45 35.48 -52.14 8.54
C PHE A 45 36.10 -51.61 7.22
N TYR A 46 36.79 -50.47 7.42
CA TYR A 46 37.90 -49.82 6.71
C TYR A 46 37.70 -48.57 5.82
N ASN A 47 38.62 -47.63 6.03
CA ASN A 47 38.70 -46.26 5.48
C ASN A 47 39.57 -46.20 4.21
N LEU A 48 39.59 -45.05 3.51
CA LEU A 48 40.74 -44.11 3.45
C LEU A 48 40.38 -42.87 2.56
N PRO A 49 41.17 -41.76 2.53
CA PRO A 49 40.63 -40.40 2.34
C PRO A 49 41.12 -39.63 1.10
N MET A 50 40.65 -38.38 0.96
CA MET A 50 41.21 -37.31 0.12
C MET A 50 41.51 -36.04 0.95
N PRO A 51 42.44 -35.16 0.52
CA PRO A 51 43.08 -34.17 1.40
C PRO A 51 42.39 -32.79 1.47
N THR A 52 42.89 -31.95 2.38
CA THR A 52 42.37 -30.63 2.74
C THR A 52 42.59 -29.54 1.67
N ARG A 53 41.61 -28.64 1.55
CA ARG A 53 41.82 -27.26 1.10
C ARG A 53 41.47 -26.30 2.24
N HIS A 54 42.42 -25.47 2.64
CA HIS A 54 42.20 -24.30 3.50
C HIS A 54 42.18 -23.01 2.65
N ALA A 55 41.88 -21.88 3.31
CA ALA A 55 41.70 -20.54 2.73
C ALA A 55 40.42 -20.34 1.89
N LEU A 56 39.37 -19.86 2.58
CA LEU A 56 38.28 -18.98 2.11
C LEU A 56 37.20 -18.78 3.19
N LEU A 57 37.22 -19.62 4.25
CA LEU A 57 36.24 -19.61 5.35
C LEU A 57 36.16 -18.39 6.29
N PRO A 58 37.13 -17.44 6.43
CA PRO A 58 36.97 -16.37 7.42
C PRO A 58 36.01 -15.25 6.98
N ILE A 59 35.68 -15.17 5.69
CA ILE A 59 34.87 -14.07 5.12
C ILE A 59 33.37 -14.28 5.39
N LEU A 60 32.86 -15.51 5.20
CA LEU A 60 31.43 -15.81 5.27
C LEU A 60 30.85 -15.67 6.70
N THR A 61 31.65 -15.98 7.72
CA THR A 61 31.23 -15.99 9.13
C THR A 61 31.00 -14.58 9.69
N ILE A 62 31.66 -13.56 9.13
CA ILE A 62 31.47 -12.16 9.53
C ILE A 62 30.14 -11.63 8.97
N LEU A 63 29.86 -11.93 7.69
CA LEU A 63 28.61 -11.53 7.02
C LEU A 63 27.36 -12.09 7.71
N LEU A 64 27.41 -13.34 8.20
CA LEU A 64 26.27 -14.00 8.84
C LEU A 64 25.98 -13.54 10.29
N LEU A 65 26.90 -12.84 10.95
CA LEU A 65 26.68 -12.29 12.30
C LEU A 65 26.15 -10.84 12.28
N ALA A 66 26.29 -10.12 11.16
CA ALA A 66 25.71 -8.78 11.00
C ALA A 66 24.18 -8.81 10.77
N ALA A 67 23.65 -9.91 10.22
CA ALA A 67 22.28 -10.02 9.74
C ALA A 67 21.22 -10.36 10.82
N CYS A 68 21.54 -10.24 12.11
CA CYS A 68 20.70 -10.72 13.21
C CYS A 68 20.66 -9.82 14.46
N GLN A 69 20.95 -8.53 14.30
CA GLN A 69 20.47 -7.51 15.23
C GLN A 69 19.14 -6.96 14.68
N PRO A 70 18.22 -6.46 15.51
CA PRO A 70 17.30 -5.44 15.01
C PRO A 70 18.16 -4.32 14.43
N ALA A 71 17.84 -3.83 13.23
CA ALA A 71 18.45 -2.59 12.79
C ALA A 71 18.07 -1.53 13.84
N PRO A 72 19.02 -0.81 14.46
CA PRO A 72 18.66 0.50 14.99
C PRO A 72 18.07 1.30 13.84
N ILE A 73 17.21 2.28 14.12
CA ILE A 73 16.93 3.33 13.14
C ILE A 73 18.31 3.85 12.71
N ALA A 74 18.66 3.64 11.45
CA ALA A 74 19.97 4.03 10.96
C ALA A 74 20.09 5.53 11.23
N GLN A 75 21.15 5.92 11.94
CA GLN A 75 21.45 7.33 12.12
C GLN A 75 21.63 7.89 10.72
N LEU A 76 20.63 8.66 10.24
CA LEU A 76 20.48 8.96 8.82
C LEU A 76 21.75 9.66 8.32
N ASP A 77 22.59 8.92 7.60
CA ASP A 77 23.58 9.49 6.72
C ASP A 77 22.82 10.44 5.79
N ALA A 78 23.20 11.72 5.79
CA ALA A 78 22.43 12.76 5.13
C ALA A 78 22.13 12.35 3.68
N PRO A 79 20.85 12.39 3.24
CA PRO A 79 20.45 11.79 1.98
C PRO A 79 21.27 12.36 0.82
N THR A 80 21.76 11.48 -0.04
CA THR A 80 22.70 11.83 -1.12
C THR A 80 22.05 12.64 -2.25
N ALA A 81 20.72 12.77 -2.22
CA ALA A 81 19.92 13.71 -2.99
C ALA A 81 19.13 14.62 -2.03
N ASP A 82 18.80 15.83 -2.48
CA ASP A 82 17.87 16.72 -1.78
C ASP A 82 16.50 16.02 -1.65
N PRO A 83 15.88 15.90 -0.46
CA PRO A 83 14.60 15.20 -0.29
C PRO A 83 13.48 15.68 -1.22
N ILE A 84 13.51 16.94 -1.66
CA ILE A 84 12.52 17.45 -2.62
C ILE A 84 12.55 16.69 -3.96
N LEU A 85 13.71 16.13 -4.34
CA LEU A 85 13.90 15.32 -5.56
C LEU A 85 13.45 13.86 -5.37
N LEU A 86 12.88 13.48 -4.22
CA LEU A 86 12.24 12.18 -4.02
C LEU A 86 10.75 12.20 -4.40
N TRP A 87 10.26 13.33 -4.90
CA TRP A 87 8.86 13.62 -5.23
C TRP A 87 8.71 14.02 -6.70
N GLY A 88 8.37 13.05 -7.55
CA GLY A 88 8.05 13.29 -8.95
C GLY A 88 6.70 13.99 -9.13
N VAL A 89 6.61 14.97 -10.03
CA VAL A 89 5.37 15.75 -10.30
C VAL A 89 5.01 15.77 -11.79
N GLN A 90 3.74 16.05 -12.12
CA GLN A 90 3.30 16.18 -13.51
C GLN A 90 4.04 17.29 -14.30
N GLU A 91 3.97 17.25 -15.63
CA GLU A 91 4.63 18.27 -16.46
C GLU A 91 4.08 19.68 -16.20
N GLY A 92 4.97 20.68 -16.20
CA GLY A 92 4.65 22.07 -15.89
C GLY A 92 4.50 22.38 -14.40
N PHE A 93 4.41 21.39 -13.52
CA PHE A 93 4.39 21.62 -12.07
C PHE A 93 5.78 21.82 -11.48
N ALA A 94 5.83 22.64 -10.44
CA ALA A 94 6.98 22.98 -9.62
C ALA A 94 6.65 22.75 -8.13
N ILE A 95 7.62 22.24 -7.36
CA ILE A 95 7.54 22.14 -5.90
C ILE A 95 8.66 22.94 -5.24
N GLU A 96 8.34 23.58 -4.11
CA GLU A 96 9.29 24.29 -3.27
C GLU A 96 9.03 24.00 -1.78
N LYS A 97 10.08 24.00 -0.96
CA LYS A 97 9.95 23.87 0.49
C LYS A 97 9.52 25.22 1.08
N VAL A 98 8.46 25.19 1.90
CA VAL A 98 7.88 26.39 2.52
C VAL A 98 8.00 26.41 4.05
N ALA A 99 8.18 25.26 4.70
CA ALA A 99 8.54 25.15 6.12
C ALA A 99 9.25 23.81 6.40
N ASP A 100 9.91 23.67 7.55
CA ASP A 100 10.41 22.40 8.08
C ASP A 100 10.35 22.36 9.63
N GLY A 101 10.81 21.25 10.23
CA GLY A 101 10.76 21.04 11.67
C GLY A 101 9.60 20.16 12.16
N PHE A 102 8.96 19.41 11.26
CA PHE A 102 7.74 18.65 11.55
C PHE A 102 8.02 17.17 11.88
N GLN A 103 7.35 16.63 12.89
CA GLN A 103 7.51 15.25 13.35
C GLN A 103 6.21 14.49 13.09
N PHE A 104 6.24 13.52 12.17
CA PHE A 104 5.06 12.75 11.77
C PHE A 104 3.82 13.63 11.45
N PRO A 105 3.92 14.61 10.54
CA PRO A 105 2.81 15.48 10.22
C PRO A 105 1.67 14.68 9.58
N VAL A 106 0.45 14.89 10.09
CA VAL A 106 -0.76 14.13 9.75
C VAL A 106 -1.85 14.97 9.12
N ASP A 107 -1.85 16.29 9.31
CA ASP A 107 -2.86 17.17 8.71
C ASP A 107 -2.32 18.58 8.46
N ILE A 108 -2.93 19.30 7.52
CA ILE A 108 -2.69 20.72 7.24
C ILE A 108 -4.05 21.40 7.12
N VAL A 109 -4.30 22.50 7.84
CA VAL A 109 -5.52 23.29 7.64
C VAL A 109 -5.21 24.78 7.57
N PHE A 110 -5.70 25.42 6.50
CA PHE A 110 -5.47 26.84 6.23
C PHE A 110 -6.46 27.74 6.97
N VAL A 111 -5.97 28.87 7.45
CA VAL A 111 -6.83 29.99 7.87
C VAL A 111 -7.36 30.65 6.58
N PRO A 112 -8.68 30.81 6.38
CA PRO A 112 -9.22 31.27 5.10
C PRO A 112 -8.79 32.70 4.72
N GLU A 113 -8.79 33.61 5.69
CA GLU A 113 -8.29 34.98 5.56
C GLU A 113 -7.30 35.26 6.70
N PRO A 114 -6.02 34.84 6.58
CA PRO A 114 -5.06 34.89 7.69
C PRO A 114 -4.76 36.33 8.16
N GLY A 115 -4.88 37.29 7.25
CA GLY A 115 -4.41 38.66 7.42
C GLY A 115 -3.12 38.93 6.63
N PRO A 116 -2.77 40.21 6.41
CA PRO A 116 -1.69 40.61 5.50
C PRO A 116 -0.32 40.78 6.18
N ARG A 117 -0.20 40.56 7.50
CA ARG A 117 1.02 40.82 8.26
C ARG A 117 1.96 39.61 8.22
N PRO A 118 3.29 39.79 8.38
CA PRO A 118 4.23 38.67 8.50
C PRO A 118 3.84 37.69 9.62
N GLU A 119 3.46 38.20 10.79
CA GLU A 119 3.15 37.44 12.00
C GLU A 119 1.72 36.84 12.05
N ASP A 120 0.89 37.08 11.02
CA ASP A 120 -0.44 36.48 10.91
C ASP A 120 -0.33 34.97 10.62
N VAL A 121 -1.15 34.14 11.29
CA VAL A 121 -1.11 32.67 11.13
C VAL A 121 -1.79 32.28 9.83
N ARG A 122 -1.05 31.56 8.99
CA ARG A 122 -1.47 31.17 7.65
C ARG A 122 -2.11 29.79 7.62
N TYR A 123 -1.52 28.83 8.32
CA TYR A 123 -2.04 27.47 8.44
C TYR A 123 -1.57 26.81 9.73
N TYR A 124 -2.27 25.74 10.10
CA TYR A 124 -1.89 24.83 11.18
C TYR A 124 -1.47 23.49 10.60
N VAL A 125 -0.54 22.81 11.27
CA VAL A 125 -0.10 21.44 10.98
C VAL A 125 -0.27 20.61 12.25
N ALA A 126 -0.92 19.45 12.13
CA ALA A 126 -0.97 18.46 13.20
C ALA A 126 0.15 17.43 13.06
N GLU A 127 0.66 16.98 14.19
CA GLU A 127 1.67 15.93 14.33
C GLU A 127 1.05 14.74 15.06
N LEU A 128 1.24 13.52 14.52
CA LEU A 128 0.53 12.30 14.96
C LEU A 128 0.53 12.14 16.47
N TYR A 129 1.68 12.34 17.11
CA TYR A 129 1.88 12.17 18.55
C TYR A 129 1.70 13.48 19.34
N GLY A 130 0.60 14.20 19.09
CA GLY A 130 0.08 15.17 20.06
C GLY A 130 0.72 16.56 20.05
N THR A 131 1.18 17.05 18.90
CA THR A 131 1.65 18.45 18.75
C THR A 131 0.92 19.13 17.60
N ILE A 132 0.57 20.41 17.77
CA ILE A 132 -0.03 21.26 16.73
C ILE A 132 0.82 22.51 16.59
N LYS A 133 1.28 22.78 15.37
CA LYS A 133 2.12 23.92 15.02
C LYS A 133 1.35 24.89 14.14
N ALA A 134 1.39 26.18 14.49
CA ALA A 134 1.01 27.26 13.60
C ALA A 134 2.20 27.62 12.70
N VAL A 135 1.93 28.01 11.45
CA VAL A 135 2.91 28.60 10.54
C VAL A 135 2.41 29.97 10.11
N THR A 136 3.26 31.00 10.25
CA THR A 136 2.94 32.38 9.89
C THR A 136 3.12 32.66 8.40
N ASN A 137 2.67 33.84 7.93
CA ASN A 137 2.85 34.28 6.55
C ASN A 137 4.32 34.41 6.12
N ASP A 138 5.24 34.73 7.04
CA ASP A 138 6.68 34.77 6.79
C ASP A 138 7.41 33.44 7.08
N GLY A 139 6.70 32.41 7.51
CA GLY A 139 7.22 31.05 7.68
C GLY A 139 7.80 30.72 9.07
N GLU A 140 7.55 31.55 10.10
CA GLU A 140 7.85 31.16 11.48
C GLU A 140 6.95 29.99 11.90
N VAL A 141 7.56 28.91 12.38
CA VAL A 141 6.87 27.71 12.88
C VAL A 141 6.81 27.77 14.41
N VAL A 142 5.60 27.86 14.97
CA VAL A 142 5.36 28.07 16.40
C VAL A 142 4.45 26.97 16.94
N VAL A 143 4.78 26.37 18.09
CA VAL A 143 3.87 25.43 18.78
C VAL A 143 2.63 26.19 19.26
N PHE A 144 1.46 25.77 18.77
CA PHE A 144 0.15 26.30 19.12
C PHE A 144 -0.45 25.55 20.32
N ALA A 145 -0.35 24.21 20.28
CA ALA A 145 -0.78 23.31 21.35
C ALA A 145 0.08 22.04 21.39
N GLU A 146 0.24 21.48 22.58
CA GLU A 146 0.98 20.25 22.88
C GLU A 146 0.27 19.54 24.07
N ASP A 147 0.93 18.62 24.78
CA ASP A 147 0.40 17.94 25.99
C ASP A 147 -0.89 17.10 25.81
N PHE A 148 -1.13 16.54 24.60
CA PHE A 148 -2.15 15.50 24.42
C PHE A 148 -1.70 14.20 25.13
N SER A 149 -2.36 13.85 26.25
CA SER A 149 -1.97 12.71 27.07
C SER A 149 -2.07 11.38 26.33
N GLY A 150 -1.19 10.42 26.68
CA GLY A 150 -1.16 9.08 26.08
C GLY A 150 -0.52 9.01 24.68
N LEU A 151 -0.23 10.15 24.03
CA LEU A 151 0.34 10.18 22.69
C LEU A 151 1.89 10.17 22.73
N GLU A 152 2.47 8.98 22.87
CA GLU A 152 3.92 8.74 22.70
C GLU A 152 4.19 7.85 21.48
N LEU A 153 5.37 7.99 20.84
CA LEU A 153 5.83 7.10 19.76
C LEU A 153 6.18 5.69 20.33
N PRO A 154 5.46 4.62 19.98
CA PRO A 154 5.56 3.34 20.68
C PRO A 154 6.80 2.54 20.26
N ASN A 155 7.88 2.64 21.03
CA ASN A 155 9.14 1.88 20.85
C ASN A 155 9.76 1.94 19.42
N GLY A 156 9.46 3.00 18.66
CA GLY A 156 9.94 3.17 17.28
C GLY A 156 9.10 2.44 16.21
N ALA A 157 7.91 1.93 16.54
CA ALA A 157 6.90 1.54 15.57
C ALA A 157 5.96 2.71 15.24
N LEU A 158 5.41 2.74 14.03
CA LEU A 158 4.24 3.57 13.72
C LEU A 158 2.96 2.75 13.96
N GLU A 159 2.00 3.35 14.66
CA GLU A 159 0.61 2.89 14.78
C GLU A 159 -0.33 3.97 14.18
N GLU A 160 -1.61 3.65 14.00
CA GLU A 160 -2.66 4.59 13.53
C GLU A 160 -3.33 5.39 14.67
N TYR A 161 -2.83 5.29 15.91
CA TYR A 161 -3.30 6.12 17.02
C TYR A 161 -2.58 7.48 17.07
N GLY A 162 -3.28 8.50 17.55
CA GLY A 162 -2.79 9.88 17.56
C GLY A 162 -3.83 10.88 17.06
N ILE A 163 -3.37 12.04 16.60
CA ILE A 163 -4.22 13.02 15.91
C ILE A 163 -4.64 12.46 14.53
N GLY A 164 -5.94 12.32 14.32
CA GLY A 164 -6.58 11.90 13.07
C GLY A 164 -6.94 13.06 12.15
N GLY A 165 -7.19 14.27 12.67
CA GLY A 165 -7.42 15.45 11.83
C GLY A 165 -7.62 16.78 12.55
N LEU A 166 -7.57 17.87 11.79
CA LEU A 166 -7.84 19.25 12.18
C LEU A 166 -8.97 19.84 11.33
N CYS A 167 -9.80 20.67 11.94
CA CYS A 167 -10.75 21.49 11.19
C CYS A 167 -11.04 22.81 11.92
N LEU A 168 -11.27 23.88 11.16
CA LEU A 168 -11.48 25.23 11.68
C LEU A 168 -12.96 25.61 11.57
N SER A 169 -13.44 26.40 12.54
CA SER A 169 -14.73 27.08 12.51
C SER A 169 -14.47 28.59 12.53
N PRO A 170 -14.35 29.24 11.36
CA PRO A 170 -13.81 30.60 11.28
C PRO A 170 -14.72 31.66 11.90
N GLU A 171 -16.04 31.55 11.75
CA GLU A 171 -16.99 32.55 12.24
C GLU A 171 -17.18 32.47 13.76
N GLU A 172 -17.15 31.26 14.31
CA GLU A 172 -17.33 30.97 15.74
C GLU A 172 -16.02 31.08 16.54
N GLY A 173 -14.86 31.05 15.86
CA GLY A 173 -13.54 31.10 16.47
C GLY A 173 -13.15 29.79 17.16
N TYR A 174 -13.32 28.65 16.48
CA TYR A 174 -12.88 27.35 16.98
C TYR A 174 -11.83 26.68 16.08
N LEU A 175 -10.92 25.94 16.72
CA LEU A 175 -10.07 24.93 16.10
C LEU A 175 -10.41 23.60 16.76
N PHE A 176 -10.86 22.63 15.97
CA PHE A 176 -11.18 21.28 16.39
C PHE A 176 -10.03 20.33 16.05
N VAL A 177 -9.82 19.35 16.92
CA VAL A 177 -8.81 18.29 16.77
C VAL A 177 -9.49 16.95 17.01
N ALA A 178 -9.51 16.10 15.98
CA ALA A 178 -9.93 14.71 16.08
C ALA A 178 -8.71 13.86 16.43
N TRP A 179 -8.79 13.07 17.50
CA TRP A 179 -7.65 12.24 17.95
C TRP A 179 -8.08 11.00 18.75
N ASN A 180 -7.18 10.04 18.90
CA ASN A 180 -7.42 8.82 19.67
C ASN A 180 -6.19 8.34 20.46
N GLU A 181 -6.39 7.74 21.64
CA GLU A 181 -5.32 7.32 22.55
C GLU A 181 -5.35 5.80 22.87
N PRO A 182 -4.18 5.20 23.20
CA PRO A 182 -4.07 3.85 23.75
C PRO A 182 -4.39 3.80 25.25
N LYS A 183 -5.66 3.54 25.59
CA LYS A 183 -6.09 3.38 26.99
C LYS A 183 -5.55 2.09 27.65
N ASP A 184 -5.61 0.98 26.93
CA ASP A 184 -4.95 -0.28 27.32
C ASP A 184 -4.58 -1.11 26.07
N ALA A 185 -4.10 -2.34 26.27
CA ALA A 185 -3.67 -3.22 25.18
C ALA A 185 -4.80 -3.66 24.21
N TYR A 186 -6.06 -3.40 24.57
CA TYR A 186 -7.28 -3.85 23.87
C TYR A 186 -8.38 -2.76 23.81
N GLN A 187 -8.06 -1.51 24.12
CA GLN A 187 -8.97 -0.36 24.02
C GLN A 187 -8.28 0.84 23.36
N ARG A 188 -8.99 1.51 22.45
CA ARG A 188 -8.69 2.87 21.97
C ARG A 188 -9.89 3.76 22.30
N PHE A 189 -9.62 4.96 22.78
CA PHE A 189 -10.63 5.97 23.06
C PHE A 189 -10.49 7.09 22.04
N ASN A 190 -11.61 7.49 21.41
CA ASN A 190 -11.67 8.59 20.45
C ASN A 190 -12.10 9.88 21.16
N TYR A 191 -11.62 11.02 20.65
CA TYR A 191 -11.75 12.34 21.27
C TYR A 191 -11.92 13.42 20.21
N ILE A 192 -12.70 14.45 20.54
CA ILE A 192 -12.68 15.76 19.87
C ILE A 192 -12.26 16.81 20.89
N THR A 193 -11.19 17.54 20.59
CA THR A 193 -10.76 18.69 21.39
C THR A 193 -11.10 19.98 20.67
N ARG A 194 -11.88 20.87 21.31
CA ARG A 194 -12.23 22.20 20.80
C ARG A 194 -11.40 23.27 21.52
N PHE A 195 -10.56 23.98 20.77
CA PHE A 195 -9.85 25.18 21.23
C PHE A 195 -10.58 26.44 20.79
N ARG A 196 -10.64 27.47 21.65
CA ARG A 196 -11.09 28.82 21.25
C ARG A 196 -9.91 29.65 20.73
N VAL A 197 -10.13 30.30 19.59
CA VAL A 197 -9.19 31.21 18.92
C VAL A 197 -9.87 32.55 18.61
N THR A 198 -9.16 33.49 17.99
CA THR A 198 -9.76 34.69 17.39
C THR A 198 -10.58 34.29 16.16
N PRO A 199 -11.89 34.64 16.07
CA PRO A 199 -12.66 34.44 14.85
C PRO A 199 -12.03 35.11 13.62
N GLY A 200 -12.12 34.46 12.46
CA GLY A 200 -11.55 34.87 11.17
C GLY A 200 -10.02 34.78 11.09
N VAL A 201 -9.32 35.43 12.01
CA VAL A 201 -7.86 35.69 11.97
C VAL A 201 -7.02 34.59 12.63
N PHE A 202 -7.60 33.82 13.55
CA PHE A 202 -6.90 32.77 14.31
C PHE A 202 -5.69 33.35 15.10
N GLY A 203 -4.62 32.57 15.34
CA GLY A 203 -3.44 33.06 16.06
C GLY A 203 -2.49 31.96 16.58
N THR A 204 -1.26 32.34 16.93
CA THR A 204 -0.17 31.41 17.31
C THR A 204 -0.38 30.69 18.65
N ARG A 205 -1.43 31.01 19.41
CA ARG A 205 -1.85 30.34 20.65
C ARG A 205 -3.38 30.36 20.79
N PRO A 206 -4.00 29.39 21.48
CA PRO A 206 -5.41 29.47 21.85
C PRO A 206 -5.66 30.64 22.81
N LEU A 207 -6.87 31.21 22.79
CA LEU A 207 -7.26 32.31 23.67
C LEU A 207 -7.64 31.84 25.08
N GLU A 208 -8.44 30.78 25.16
CA GLU A 208 -9.05 30.28 26.40
C GLU A 208 -9.24 28.75 26.37
N HIS A 209 -9.72 28.22 27.50
CA HIS A 209 -9.99 26.83 27.85
C HIS A 209 -10.12 25.83 26.69
N GLN A 210 -9.22 24.84 26.67
CA GLN A 210 -9.38 23.59 25.93
C GLN A 210 -10.66 22.89 26.41
N VAL A 211 -11.62 22.65 25.51
CA VAL A 211 -12.80 21.83 25.81
C VAL A 211 -12.61 20.48 25.12
N GLU A 212 -12.05 19.54 25.86
CA GLU A 212 -11.97 18.14 25.44
C GLU A 212 -13.32 17.46 25.63
N VAL A 213 -13.78 16.78 24.57
CA VAL A 213 -15.04 16.05 24.51
C VAL A 213 -14.72 14.63 24.06
N GLY A 214 -14.36 13.81 25.05
CA GLY A 214 -13.79 12.47 24.89
C GLY A 214 -14.78 11.32 25.03
N ALA A 215 -14.38 10.28 25.74
CA ALA A 215 -15.10 9.01 25.93
C ALA A 215 -16.44 9.06 26.72
N GLY A 216 -17.01 10.26 26.94
CA GLY A 216 -18.43 10.44 27.31
C GLY A 216 -19.31 10.87 26.13
N PHE A 217 -18.69 11.35 25.05
CA PHE A 217 -19.29 11.68 23.76
C PHE A 217 -19.03 10.56 22.76
N PHE A 218 -17.83 9.96 22.72
CA PHE A 218 -17.56 8.74 21.96
C PHE A 218 -17.84 7.45 22.75
N GLU A 219 -18.12 6.38 22.02
CA GLU A 219 -18.46 5.07 22.57
C GLU A 219 -17.23 4.27 23.01
N THR A 220 -17.31 3.69 24.21
CA THR A 220 -16.22 2.87 24.78
C THR A 220 -16.35 1.39 24.42
N ARG A 221 -16.20 1.02 23.14
CA ARG A 221 -16.07 -0.39 22.73
C ARG A 221 -14.62 -0.90 22.90
N HIS A 222 -14.46 -2.23 22.91
CA HIS A 222 -13.17 -2.85 22.64
C HIS A 222 -12.94 -2.84 21.13
N VAL A 223 -11.79 -2.32 20.70
CA VAL A 223 -11.41 -2.11 19.29
C VAL A 223 -9.90 -2.25 19.14
N ALA A 224 -9.42 -2.44 17.91
CA ALA A 224 -7.98 -2.49 17.63
C ALA A 224 -7.29 -1.12 17.72
N SER A 225 -5.97 -1.11 17.53
CA SER A 225 -5.13 0.09 17.43
C SER A 225 -5.38 0.97 16.19
N ASN A 226 -6.12 0.46 15.23
CA ASN A 226 -6.27 0.99 13.87
C ASN A 226 -7.75 1.28 13.58
N HIS A 227 -8.04 1.97 12.46
CA HIS A 227 -9.40 2.33 12.02
C HIS A 227 -10.19 3.12 13.08
N GLN A 228 -9.60 4.22 13.57
CA GLN A 228 -10.16 5.07 14.62
C GLN A 228 -10.76 6.36 14.01
N VAL A 229 -10.88 7.44 14.78
CA VAL A 229 -11.29 8.75 14.26
C VAL A 229 -10.26 9.31 13.26
N GLY A 230 -10.74 9.90 12.16
CA GLY A 230 -9.95 10.42 11.05
C GLY A 230 -10.16 11.92 10.79
N SER A 231 -10.31 12.29 9.52
CA SER A 231 -10.56 13.67 9.10
C SER A 231 -11.83 14.26 9.73
N CYS A 232 -11.79 15.56 10.00
CA CYS A 232 -12.95 16.36 10.34
C CYS A 232 -13.08 17.57 9.40
N ARG A 233 -14.28 18.13 9.28
CA ARG A 233 -14.53 19.34 8.48
C ARG A 233 -15.74 20.09 9.03
N VAL A 234 -15.70 21.43 9.04
CA VAL A 234 -16.86 22.26 9.38
C VAL A 234 -17.44 22.87 8.10
N VAL A 235 -18.77 22.85 7.98
CA VAL A 235 -19.57 23.52 6.94
C VAL A 235 -20.89 23.98 7.56
N ASP A 236 -21.33 25.22 7.29
CA ASP A 236 -22.62 25.79 7.75
C ASP A 236 -22.92 25.57 9.25
N GLY A 237 -21.93 25.78 10.13
CA GLY A 237 -22.06 25.57 11.57
C GLY A 237 -22.22 24.10 12.01
N LEU A 238 -21.99 23.13 11.11
CA LEU A 238 -22.02 21.70 11.39
C LEU A 238 -20.62 21.08 11.27
N LEU A 239 -20.23 20.30 12.28
CA LEU A 239 -18.99 19.52 12.27
C LEU A 239 -19.27 18.12 11.71
N TYR A 240 -18.63 17.80 10.59
CA TYR A 240 -18.55 16.46 10.01
C TYR A 240 -17.29 15.76 10.49
N LEU A 241 -17.38 14.46 10.76
CA LEU A 241 -16.28 13.67 11.31
C LEU A 241 -16.29 12.24 10.77
N SER A 242 -15.13 11.71 10.38
CA SER A 242 -15.01 10.32 9.93
C SER A 242 -14.48 9.39 11.03
N VAL A 243 -15.03 8.17 11.12
CA VAL A 243 -14.63 7.16 12.11
C VAL A 243 -14.61 5.76 11.48
N GLY A 244 -13.47 5.08 11.57
CA GLY A 244 -13.31 3.70 11.11
C GLY A 244 -14.08 2.67 11.94
N ASP A 245 -14.10 1.42 11.51
CA ASP A 245 -14.85 0.31 12.11
C ASP A 245 -14.21 -0.23 13.41
N GLY A 246 -13.07 0.31 13.84
CA GLY A 246 -12.31 -0.21 14.98
C GLY A 246 -11.78 -1.64 14.81
N PHE A 247 -11.67 -2.11 13.57
CA PHE A 247 -11.48 -3.51 13.15
C PHE A 247 -12.66 -4.46 13.41
N HIS A 248 -13.86 -3.91 13.63
CA HIS A 248 -15.11 -4.64 13.84
C HIS A 248 -16.14 -4.27 12.75
N PRO A 249 -16.16 -4.98 11.60
CA PRO A 249 -17.08 -4.69 10.49
C PRO A 249 -18.56 -4.74 10.88
N GLU A 250 -18.91 -5.51 11.90
CA GLU A 250 -20.27 -5.54 12.47
C GLU A 250 -20.71 -4.18 13.02
N TYR A 251 -19.78 -3.31 13.45
CA TYR A 251 -20.10 -1.97 13.94
C TYR A 251 -20.40 -0.99 12.80
N ALA A 252 -19.81 -1.16 11.61
CA ALA A 252 -20.08 -0.30 10.47
C ALA A 252 -21.58 -0.27 10.10
N GLN A 253 -22.24 -1.42 10.20
CA GLN A 253 -23.68 -1.63 9.98
C GLN A 253 -24.55 -1.30 11.21
N ASP A 254 -23.97 -1.24 12.41
CA ASP A 254 -24.68 -0.91 13.65
C ASP A 254 -24.87 0.60 13.80
N LEU A 255 -26.09 1.09 13.53
CA LEU A 255 -26.42 2.50 13.71
C LEU A 255 -26.34 2.97 15.17
N THR A 256 -26.40 2.08 16.16
CA THR A 256 -26.23 2.49 17.57
C THR A 256 -24.78 2.81 17.92
N SER A 257 -23.81 2.55 17.02
CA SER A 257 -22.37 2.78 17.22
C SER A 257 -21.80 3.91 16.35
N PHE A 258 -20.79 4.59 16.88
CA PHE A 258 -19.99 5.56 16.11
C PHE A 258 -19.01 4.94 15.11
N PHE A 259 -18.64 3.66 15.27
CA PHE A 259 -17.61 3.03 14.44
C PHE A 259 -18.14 2.70 13.04
N GLY A 260 -17.31 2.94 12.01
CA GLY A 260 -17.60 2.71 10.59
C GLY A 260 -18.61 3.70 10.00
N LYS A 261 -18.51 4.99 10.38
CA LYS A 261 -19.47 6.06 10.09
C LYS A 261 -18.81 7.32 9.54
N ILE A 262 -19.62 8.13 8.85
CA ILE A 262 -19.48 9.60 8.91
C ILE A 262 -20.51 10.10 9.92
N LEU A 263 -20.07 10.92 10.85
CA LEU A 263 -20.87 11.56 11.89
C LEU A 263 -21.06 13.04 11.58
N ARG A 264 -22.14 13.63 12.11
CA ARG A 264 -22.37 15.08 12.01
C ARG A 264 -23.00 15.65 13.29
N THR A 265 -22.41 16.72 13.79
CA THR A 265 -22.82 17.45 15.00
C THR A 265 -23.02 18.94 14.75
N ASP A 266 -23.68 19.63 15.69
CA ASP A 266 -23.54 21.08 15.81
C ASP A 266 -22.18 21.48 16.43
N MET A 267 -21.90 22.78 16.51
CA MET A 267 -20.64 23.29 17.09
C MET A 267 -20.44 23.01 18.59
N ASP A 268 -21.49 22.66 19.34
CA ASP A 268 -21.42 22.24 20.74
C ASP A 268 -21.42 20.70 20.91
N LEU A 269 -21.26 19.98 19.80
CA LEU A 269 -21.11 18.52 19.72
C LEU A 269 -22.37 17.73 20.10
N ASN A 270 -23.55 18.31 19.88
CA ASN A 270 -24.84 17.59 19.93
C ASN A 270 -25.18 17.00 18.54
N PRO A 271 -26.08 16.00 18.44
CA PRO A 271 -26.55 15.49 17.15
C PRO A 271 -27.04 16.61 16.22
N ALA A 272 -26.50 16.68 15.00
CA ALA A 272 -26.81 17.78 14.10
C ALA A 272 -28.31 17.81 13.70
N PRO A 273 -28.91 19.01 13.56
CA PRO A 273 -30.26 19.15 13.06
C PRO A 273 -30.39 18.53 11.67
N ASN A 274 -31.49 17.82 11.43
CA ASN A 274 -31.76 17.09 10.19
C ASN A 274 -30.72 15.99 9.85
N ASN A 275 -30.12 15.35 10.86
CA ASN A 275 -29.53 14.02 10.66
C ASN A 275 -30.61 12.99 10.26
N PRO A 276 -30.26 11.96 9.48
CA PRO A 276 -31.20 10.98 8.91
C PRO A 276 -31.92 10.11 9.95
N TYR A 277 -31.32 9.95 11.14
CA TYR A 277 -31.89 9.20 12.25
C TYR A 277 -32.17 10.17 13.42
N PRO A 278 -33.28 9.99 14.16
CA PRO A 278 -33.59 10.85 15.29
C PRO A 278 -32.63 10.61 16.47
N PRO A 279 -32.33 11.63 17.30
CA PRO A 279 -31.70 11.42 18.59
C PRO A 279 -32.49 10.45 19.48
N SER A 280 -31.76 9.71 20.32
CA SER A 280 -32.30 8.69 21.22
C SER A 280 -31.95 9.03 22.67
N ASP A 281 -32.91 8.84 23.58
CA ASP A 281 -32.69 8.97 25.03
C ASP A 281 -32.13 7.68 25.66
N GLU A 282 -32.02 6.59 24.88
CA GLU A 282 -31.54 5.29 25.37
C GLU A 282 -30.00 5.29 25.56
N PRO A 283 -29.47 4.85 26.72
CA PRO A 283 -28.04 4.85 26.96
C PRO A 283 -27.25 4.00 25.95
N ASN A 284 -26.23 4.61 25.34
CA ASN A 284 -25.38 4.03 24.29
C ASN A 284 -26.06 3.83 22.92
N ASP A 285 -27.16 4.55 22.63
CA ASP A 285 -27.70 4.66 21.26
C ASP A 285 -27.19 5.95 20.60
N TYR A 286 -26.15 5.81 19.78
CA TYR A 286 -25.51 6.94 19.10
C TYR A 286 -26.09 7.24 17.70
N SER A 287 -27.23 6.63 17.32
CA SER A 287 -27.78 6.72 15.97
C SER A 287 -28.10 8.14 15.49
N GLY A 288 -28.54 9.03 16.39
CA GLY A 288 -28.81 10.44 16.07
C GLY A 288 -27.59 11.21 15.53
N TYR A 289 -26.36 10.76 15.80
CA TYR A 289 -25.13 11.40 15.30
C TYR A 289 -24.74 10.96 13.89
N VAL A 290 -25.29 9.86 13.38
CA VAL A 290 -24.86 9.25 12.12
C VAL A 290 -25.36 10.06 10.93
N PHE A 291 -24.43 10.54 10.10
CA PHE A 291 -24.71 11.12 8.79
C PHE A 291 -24.77 10.00 7.73
N ALA A 292 -23.80 9.09 7.73
CA ALA A 292 -23.76 7.92 6.85
C ALA A 292 -23.02 6.74 7.51
N SER A 293 -23.21 5.54 7.00
CA SER A 293 -22.80 4.27 7.62
C SER A 293 -22.16 3.28 6.64
N GLY A 294 -21.60 2.18 7.13
CA GLY A 294 -21.07 1.12 6.28
C GLY A 294 -19.69 1.41 5.67
N PHE A 295 -18.84 2.13 6.42
CA PHE A 295 -17.42 2.38 6.07
C PHE A 295 -16.47 1.44 6.84
N ARG A 296 -15.26 1.23 6.32
CA ARG A 296 -14.20 0.48 7.03
C ARG A 296 -13.24 1.40 7.76
N ASN A 297 -12.62 2.33 7.04
CA ASN A 297 -11.62 3.24 7.56
C ASN A 297 -11.59 4.52 6.66
N PRO A 298 -12.58 5.42 6.82
CA PRO A 298 -12.80 6.57 5.94
C PRO A 298 -11.89 7.76 6.28
N PHE A 299 -10.57 7.60 6.20
CA PHE A 299 -9.64 8.66 6.60
C PHE A 299 -9.78 9.95 5.77
N ALA A 300 -10.11 9.85 4.48
CA ALA A 300 -10.22 11.01 3.59
C ALA A 300 -11.68 11.50 3.48
N LEU A 301 -11.95 12.75 3.85
CA LEU A 301 -13.30 13.34 3.87
C LEU A 301 -13.27 14.78 3.32
N PHE A 302 -14.21 15.10 2.43
CA PHE A 302 -14.45 16.48 1.95
C PHE A 302 -15.96 16.76 1.89
N VAL A 303 -16.34 18.02 2.16
CA VAL A 303 -17.74 18.48 2.19
C VAL A 303 -17.78 19.88 1.57
N PHE A 304 -18.55 20.07 0.51
CA PHE A 304 -18.79 21.39 -0.08
C PHE A 304 -19.72 22.24 0.80
N GLU A 305 -19.70 23.56 0.61
CA GLU A 305 -20.60 24.50 1.31
C GLU A 305 -22.09 24.27 1.02
N ASP A 306 -22.43 23.50 -0.03
CA ASP A 306 -23.79 23.04 -0.34
C ASP A 306 -24.16 21.68 0.30
N GLY A 307 -23.24 21.09 1.07
CA GLY A 307 -23.42 19.83 1.80
C GLY A 307 -23.07 18.56 1.01
N ARG A 308 -22.75 18.64 -0.29
CA ARG A 308 -22.27 17.48 -1.06
C ARG A 308 -20.99 16.93 -0.43
N THR A 309 -21.01 15.65 -0.05
CA THR A 309 -19.97 15.00 0.75
C THR A 309 -19.29 13.89 -0.04
N TYR A 310 -17.96 13.82 0.02
CA TYR A 310 -17.14 12.83 -0.68
C TYR A 310 -16.14 12.18 0.29
N VAL A 311 -15.94 10.88 0.15
CA VAL A 311 -15.14 10.05 1.09
C VAL A 311 -14.22 9.11 0.35
N GLY A 312 -12.95 9.06 0.77
CA GLY A 312 -12.02 7.98 0.47
C GLY A 312 -11.93 7.01 1.66
N ASP A 313 -12.21 5.73 1.40
CA ASP A 313 -12.36 4.68 2.42
C ASP A 313 -11.42 3.51 2.14
N ASN A 314 -10.56 3.21 3.11
CA ASN A 314 -9.49 2.22 2.98
C ASN A 314 -10.07 0.81 3.19
N GLY A 315 -9.86 -0.11 2.26
CA GLY A 315 -10.32 -1.50 2.32
C GLY A 315 -9.27 -2.50 2.81
N PRO A 316 -9.57 -3.81 2.75
CA PRO A 316 -8.61 -4.88 3.05
C PRO A 316 -7.45 -5.00 2.04
N ASP A 317 -7.73 -5.14 0.74
CA ASP A 317 -6.79 -5.18 -0.40
C ASP A 317 -7.24 -4.25 -1.57
N LEU A 318 -8.48 -3.73 -1.51
CA LEU A 318 -9.13 -2.80 -2.45
C LEU A 318 -9.68 -1.57 -1.72
N ASP A 319 -9.30 -0.34 -2.10
CA ASP A 319 -9.91 0.89 -1.52
C ASP A 319 -11.00 1.48 -2.42
N ARG A 320 -11.79 2.44 -1.89
CA ARG A 320 -12.77 3.21 -2.68
C ARG A 320 -12.68 4.72 -2.50
N PHE A 321 -13.22 5.43 -3.50
CA PHE A 321 -13.71 6.82 -3.38
C PHE A 321 -15.20 6.85 -3.75
N VAL A 322 -16.01 7.64 -3.05
CA VAL A 322 -17.48 7.63 -3.15
C VAL A 322 -18.12 8.96 -2.72
N ALA A 323 -19.22 9.35 -3.39
CA ALA A 323 -20.12 10.43 -2.98
C ALA A 323 -21.15 9.93 -1.95
N VAL A 324 -21.49 10.74 -0.94
CA VAL A 324 -22.19 10.29 0.28
C VAL A 324 -23.32 11.25 0.67
N HIS A 325 -24.51 10.70 0.88
CA HIS A 325 -25.72 11.43 1.27
C HIS A 325 -26.13 11.17 2.72
N PRO A 326 -26.97 12.04 3.32
CA PRO A 326 -27.57 11.78 4.63
C PRO A 326 -28.43 10.50 4.60
N GLY A 327 -28.00 9.49 5.35
CA GLY A 327 -28.68 8.21 5.52
C GLY A 327 -28.14 7.08 4.64
N ASP A 328 -27.10 7.33 3.85
CA ASP A 328 -26.47 6.28 3.04
C ASP A 328 -25.82 5.19 3.91
N ASN A 329 -25.93 3.95 3.43
CA ASN A 329 -25.20 2.80 3.96
C ASN A 329 -24.33 2.23 2.84
N LEU A 330 -23.03 2.49 2.94
CA LEU A 330 -22.02 2.11 1.96
C LEU A 330 -21.65 0.62 2.04
N GLY A 331 -22.32 -0.14 2.92
CA GLY A 331 -22.46 -1.60 2.79
C GLY A 331 -21.29 -2.44 3.28
N TYR A 332 -20.24 -1.86 3.87
CA TYR A 332 -19.07 -2.62 4.30
C TYR A 332 -19.43 -3.75 5.28
N ASP A 333 -18.95 -4.97 4.99
CA ASP A 333 -19.26 -6.23 5.69
C ASP A 333 -18.03 -7.01 6.18
N GLY A 334 -16.82 -6.48 5.94
CA GLY A 334 -15.54 -7.16 6.18
C GLY A 334 -14.79 -7.56 4.90
N THR A 335 -15.40 -7.43 3.71
CA THR A 335 -14.83 -7.92 2.44
C THR A 335 -14.55 -6.81 1.42
N ASP A 336 -13.55 -7.01 0.55
CA ASP A 336 -13.30 -6.12 -0.61
C ASP A 336 -14.51 -5.98 -1.54
N ASN A 337 -15.33 -7.04 -1.66
CA ASN A 337 -16.57 -6.97 -2.45
C ASN A 337 -17.54 -5.90 -1.93
N SER A 338 -17.58 -5.69 -0.61
CA SER A 338 -18.39 -4.65 0.03
C SER A 338 -17.78 -3.24 -0.05
N ILE A 339 -16.46 -3.13 -0.26
CA ILE A 339 -15.80 -1.86 -0.59
C ILE A 339 -16.05 -1.50 -2.07
N GLY A 340 -15.91 -2.46 -2.98
CA GLY A 340 -16.22 -2.24 -4.41
C GLY A 340 -17.71 -1.98 -4.68
N ALA A 341 -18.60 -2.39 -3.76
CA ALA A 341 -20.00 -1.97 -3.77
C ALA A 341 -20.11 -0.46 -3.47
N ASN A 342 -20.89 0.24 -4.30
CA ASN A 342 -21.11 1.69 -4.22
C ASN A 342 -19.87 2.58 -4.44
N ALA A 343 -18.74 2.03 -4.91
CA ALA A 343 -17.55 2.81 -5.24
C ALA A 343 -17.69 3.59 -6.57
N MET A 344 -17.29 4.86 -6.59
CA MET A 344 -17.10 5.63 -7.83
C MET A 344 -15.74 5.32 -8.47
N PHE A 345 -14.69 5.30 -7.65
CA PHE A 345 -13.39 4.71 -8.00
C PHE A 345 -13.09 3.54 -7.07
N SER A 346 -12.55 2.46 -7.64
CA SER A 346 -12.10 1.26 -6.95
C SER A 346 -10.60 1.11 -7.16
N PHE A 347 -9.80 1.29 -6.12
CA PHE A 347 -8.34 1.28 -6.21
C PHE A 347 -7.80 -0.11 -5.91
N TYR A 348 -7.48 -0.87 -6.97
CA TYR A 348 -6.74 -2.13 -6.86
C TYR A 348 -5.40 -2.06 -7.61
N PRO A 349 -4.25 -2.27 -6.93
CA PRO A 349 -4.11 -2.46 -5.48
C PRO A 349 -4.55 -1.27 -4.63
N ALA A 350 -4.88 -1.54 -3.36
CA ALA A 350 -5.06 -0.51 -2.34
C ALA A 350 -3.91 0.53 -2.34
N VAL A 351 -4.28 1.79 -2.37
CA VAL A 351 -3.43 2.99 -2.36
C VAL A 351 -3.37 3.65 -0.97
N GLY A 352 -4.33 3.37 -0.10
CA GLY A 352 -4.49 3.97 1.22
C GLY A 352 -4.94 5.43 1.18
N PRO A 353 -6.23 5.75 0.88
CA PRO A 353 -6.78 7.10 0.93
C PRO A 353 -6.61 7.78 2.30
N SER A 354 -5.96 8.94 2.36
CA SER A 354 -5.66 9.63 3.64
C SER A 354 -6.26 11.03 3.80
N ARG A 355 -6.22 11.89 2.77
CA ARG A 355 -6.84 13.23 2.74
C ARG A 355 -7.49 13.46 1.39
N LEU A 356 -8.48 14.34 1.37
CA LEU A 356 -9.23 14.73 0.19
C LEU A 356 -9.40 16.25 0.20
N ASP A 357 -9.09 16.88 -0.92
CA ASP A 357 -9.32 18.31 -1.14
C ASP A 357 -9.72 18.57 -2.61
N TYR A 358 -10.07 19.82 -2.94
CA TYR A 358 -10.68 20.18 -4.23
C TYR A 358 -10.07 21.45 -4.81
N VAL A 359 -9.73 21.43 -6.11
CA VAL A 359 -9.29 22.63 -6.84
C VAL A 359 -10.44 23.14 -7.71
N PRO A 360 -11.06 24.29 -7.41
CA PRO A 360 -12.18 24.83 -8.18
C PRO A 360 -11.76 25.53 -9.48
N ALA A 361 -12.73 25.72 -10.38
CA ALA A 361 -12.63 26.64 -11.52
C ALA A 361 -11.93 27.97 -11.17
N GLY A 362 -10.95 28.36 -11.98
CA GLY A 362 -10.24 29.62 -11.85
C GLY A 362 -9.10 29.64 -10.82
N HIS A 363 -8.78 28.52 -10.17
CA HIS A 363 -7.72 28.47 -9.16
C HIS A 363 -6.35 28.88 -9.75
N PRO A 364 -5.67 29.92 -9.21
CA PRO A 364 -4.61 30.62 -9.94
C PRO A 364 -3.31 29.84 -10.09
N SER A 365 -3.05 28.86 -9.21
CA SER A 365 -1.83 28.02 -9.25
C SER A 365 -2.01 26.67 -9.96
N PHE A 366 -3.12 26.47 -10.67
CA PHE A 366 -3.42 25.28 -11.48
C PHE A 366 -3.92 25.71 -12.87
N PRO A 367 -3.61 24.97 -13.95
CA PRO A 367 -4.18 25.23 -15.28
C PRO A 367 -5.59 24.63 -15.41
N PRO A 368 -6.38 25.01 -16.43
CA PRO A 368 -7.78 24.60 -16.58
C PRO A 368 -8.04 23.09 -16.53
N ASP A 369 -7.12 22.27 -17.06
CA ASP A 369 -7.27 20.80 -17.11
C ASP A 369 -7.09 20.11 -15.73
N TYR A 370 -6.90 20.92 -14.68
CA TYR A 370 -6.76 20.53 -13.27
C TYR A 370 -7.77 21.29 -12.38
N TRP A 371 -8.76 21.95 -12.97
CA TRP A 371 -9.85 22.61 -12.26
C TRP A 371 -11.11 21.74 -12.19
N ASP A 372 -11.90 21.97 -11.16
CA ASP A 372 -13.08 21.19 -10.79
C ASP A 372 -12.75 19.70 -10.58
N GLN A 373 -11.59 19.46 -9.95
CA GLN A 373 -11.02 18.13 -9.71
C GLN A 373 -10.82 17.89 -8.20
N PHE A 374 -11.02 16.65 -7.78
CA PHE A 374 -10.59 16.19 -6.46
C PHE A 374 -9.13 15.78 -6.46
N TYR A 375 -8.46 16.03 -5.33
CA TYR A 375 -7.11 15.57 -5.06
C TYR A 375 -7.11 14.70 -3.80
N LEU A 376 -6.70 13.45 -3.97
CA LEU A 376 -6.70 12.43 -2.91
C LEU A 376 -5.25 12.03 -2.59
N SER A 377 -4.81 12.23 -1.35
CA SER A 377 -3.50 11.73 -0.93
C SER A 377 -3.52 10.23 -0.65
N THR A 378 -2.40 9.57 -0.94
CA THR A 378 -2.20 8.13 -0.79
C THR A 378 -1.06 7.84 0.19
N VAL A 379 -1.28 6.93 1.13
CA VAL A 379 -0.22 6.42 2.03
C VAL A 379 0.71 5.45 1.30
N GLY A 380 0.19 4.75 0.29
CA GLY A 380 0.88 3.65 -0.38
C GLY A 380 1.11 2.45 0.53
N SER A 381 1.98 1.52 0.11
CA SER A 381 2.23 0.25 0.81
C SER A 381 3.09 0.39 2.10
N MET A 382 3.01 1.51 2.83
CA MET A 382 3.92 1.88 3.93
C MET A 382 3.94 0.85 5.09
N TYR A 383 2.79 0.26 5.43
CA TYR A 383 2.65 -0.70 6.52
C TYR A 383 2.89 -2.17 6.11
N GLY A 384 3.04 -2.46 4.80
CA GLY A 384 3.06 -3.83 4.26
C GLY A 384 4.42 -4.52 4.28
N SER A 385 4.49 -5.73 4.83
CA SER A 385 5.70 -6.58 4.77
C SER A 385 5.82 -7.34 3.44
N GLY A 386 6.20 -6.66 2.36
CA GLY A 386 6.76 -7.31 1.16
C GLY A 386 5.89 -7.36 -0.10
N ASN A 387 5.25 -6.25 -0.48
CA ASN A 387 4.87 -6.03 -1.89
C ASN A 387 4.76 -4.52 -2.17
N THR A 388 5.50 -3.99 -3.14
CA THR A 388 5.56 -2.55 -3.49
C THR A 388 4.39 -2.13 -4.39
N LYS A 389 3.18 -2.58 -4.06
CA LYS A 389 1.98 -2.51 -4.91
C LYS A 389 1.51 -1.07 -5.19
N SER A 390 1.68 -0.16 -4.23
CA SER A 390 1.22 1.24 -4.31
C SER A 390 2.26 2.18 -3.68
N ARG A 391 2.37 3.41 -4.23
CA ARG A 391 3.32 4.44 -3.77
C ARG A 391 2.57 5.58 -3.05
N PRO A 392 3.22 6.26 -2.09
CA PRO A 392 2.73 7.53 -1.56
C PRO A 392 2.64 8.60 -2.66
N GLY A 393 1.69 9.51 -2.54
CA GLY A 393 1.48 10.55 -3.53
C GLY A 393 0.12 11.23 -3.41
N ILE A 394 -0.29 11.89 -4.49
CA ILE A 394 -1.56 12.59 -4.66
C ILE A 394 -2.14 12.20 -6.02
N LEU A 395 -3.35 11.66 -6.01
CA LEU A 395 -4.14 11.34 -7.20
C LEU A 395 -5.09 12.50 -7.53
N LYS A 396 -5.09 12.95 -8.79
CA LYS A 396 -6.22 13.67 -9.41
C LYS A 396 -7.35 12.67 -9.64
N LEU A 397 -8.56 13.01 -9.24
CA LEU A 397 -9.78 12.23 -9.46
C LEU A 397 -10.80 13.09 -10.22
N ASP A 398 -11.05 12.73 -11.48
CA ASP A 398 -11.99 13.47 -12.33
C ASP A 398 -13.43 13.02 -12.10
N VAL A 399 -14.28 13.92 -11.64
CA VAL A 399 -15.64 13.65 -11.17
C VAL A 399 -16.58 14.74 -11.66
N ASP A 400 -17.64 14.38 -12.35
CA ASP A 400 -18.80 15.24 -12.52
C ASP A 400 -19.57 15.30 -11.19
N GLN A 401 -19.61 16.48 -10.56
CA GLN A 401 -20.27 16.68 -9.27
C GLN A 401 -21.78 17.03 -9.38
N GLU A 402 -22.36 17.04 -10.58
CA GLU A 402 -23.82 17.06 -10.80
C GLU A 402 -24.38 15.65 -11.03
N SER A 403 -23.70 14.79 -11.80
CA SER A 403 -24.14 13.40 -12.01
C SER A 403 -23.45 12.33 -11.14
N GLU A 404 -22.50 12.77 -10.30
CA GLU A 404 -21.72 11.96 -9.34
C GLU A 404 -20.99 10.78 -9.99
N ARG A 405 -20.23 11.08 -11.06
CA ARG A 405 -19.56 10.07 -11.88
C ARG A 405 -18.12 10.41 -12.17
N ALA A 406 -17.27 9.41 -12.02
CA ALA A 406 -15.94 9.38 -12.62
C ALA A 406 -16.03 9.71 -14.12
N GLN A 407 -15.27 10.71 -14.58
CA GLN A 407 -15.19 11.07 -16.01
C GLN A 407 -13.96 10.45 -16.68
N ASP A 408 -12.83 10.40 -15.97
CA ASP A 408 -11.57 9.82 -16.43
C ASP A 408 -10.91 8.96 -15.32
N VAL A 409 -9.79 8.31 -15.62
CA VAL A 409 -9.04 7.46 -14.69
C VAL A 409 -8.26 8.28 -13.65
N PRO A 410 -8.01 7.74 -12.44
CA PRO A 410 -7.14 8.38 -11.45
C PRO A 410 -5.69 8.52 -11.95
N GLU A 411 -5.16 9.74 -11.94
CA GLU A 411 -3.78 10.05 -12.34
C GLU A 411 -2.97 10.59 -11.16
N TYR A 412 -1.71 10.19 -10.99
CA TYR A 412 -0.84 10.86 -10.01
C TYR A 412 -0.51 12.28 -10.47
N LEU A 413 -0.88 13.29 -9.69
CA LEU A 413 -0.35 14.66 -9.81
C LEU A 413 1.08 14.72 -9.25
N LEU A 414 1.32 13.99 -8.16
CA LEU A 414 2.58 13.95 -7.41
C LEU A 414 2.78 12.54 -6.83
N ARG A 415 4.01 12.02 -6.84
CA ARG A 415 4.31 10.63 -6.44
C ARG A 415 5.69 10.51 -5.81
N TYR A 416 5.79 9.76 -4.72
CA TYR A 416 7.09 9.43 -4.11
C TYR A 416 7.84 8.40 -4.98
N ILE A 417 8.98 8.81 -5.51
CA ILE A 417 9.85 8.01 -6.39
C ILE A 417 11.05 7.40 -5.65
N GLY A 418 11.34 7.85 -4.43
CA GLY A 418 12.47 7.36 -3.62
C GLY A 418 12.45 5.84 -3.35
N ALA A 419 13.61 5.29 -3.01
CA ALA A 419 13.78 3.85 -2.73
C ALA A 419 13.30 3.43 -1.34
N ASP A 420 13.33 4.35 -0.37
CA ASP A 420 13.01 4.11 1.03
C ASP A 420 11.51 4.08 1.33
N ARG A 421 11.16 3.84 2.59
CA ARG A 421 9.78 3.91 3.06
C ARG A 421 9.38 5.38 3.30
N GLN A 422 8.24 5.76 2.75
CA GLN A 422 7.58 7.05 2.98
C GLN A 422 6.05 6.84 3.00
N GLY A 423 5.29 7.83 3.43
CA GLY A 423 3.83 7.93 3.35
C GLY A 423 3.40 9.39 3.18
N LEU A 424 2.21 9.64 2.63
CA LEU A 424 1.64 10.99 2.51
C LEU A 424 0.24 10.97 3.14
N VAL A 425 0.07 11.73 4.23
CA VAL A 425 -1.17 11.84 5.01
C VAL A 425 -1.57 13.28 5.34
N ALA A 426 -0.69 14.26 5.09
CA ALA A 426 -0.91 15.67 5.36
C ALA A 426 -0.95 16.43 4.03
N MET A 427 -2.10 17.02 3.69
CA MET A 427 -2.35 17.68 2.41
C MET A 427 -3.51 18.68 2.55
N ALA A 428 -3.39 19.86 1.92
CA ALA A 428 -4.48 20.83 1.77
C ALA A 428 -4.29 21.71 0.53
N VAL A 429 -5.37 22.19 -0.08
CA VAL A 429 -5.37 23.20 -1.15
C VAL A 429 -5.50 24.58 -0.52
N ALA A 430 -4.60 25.48 -0.89
CA ALA A 430 -4.63 26.90 -0.54
C ALA A 430 -4.68 27.75 -1.82
N SER A 431 -5.14 28.99 -1.69
CA SER A 431 -5.39 29.92 -2.81
C SER A 431 -4.17 30.22 -3.71
N ASP A 432 -2.95 29.84 -3.29
CA ASP A 432 -1.70 29.97 -4.04
C ASP A 432 -0.99 28.63 -4.33
N GLY A 433 -1.57 27.48 -4.00
CA GLY A 433 -1.00 26.17 -4.34
C GLY A 433 -1.54 25.02 -3.48
N LEU A 434 -1.23 23.79 -3.89
CA LEU A 434 -1.49 22.60 -3.06
C LEU A 434 -0.30 22.40 -2.12
N TYR A 435 -0.57 22.26 -0.82
CA TYR A 435 0.41 22.02 0.22
C TYR A 435 0.38 20.54 0.63
N PHE A 436 1.55 19.96 0.91
CA PHE A 436 1.66 18.57 1.38
C PHE A 436 2.87 18.36 2.29
N SER A 437 2.88 17.24 3.02
CA SER A 437 4.04 16.82 3.84
C SER A 437 4.26 15.30 3.86
N PRO A 438 5.52 14.83 3.87
CA PRO A 438 5.88 13.44 4.16
C PRO A 438 5.58 13.06 5.61
N LEU A 439 5.04 11.86 5.83
CA LEU A 439 4.82 11.32 7.17
C LEU A 439 6.12 10.94 7.88
N LEU A 440 7.05 10.29 7.19
CA LEU A 440 8.34 9.87 7.76
C LEU A 440 9.38 10.98 7.60
N PRO A 441 10.10 11.37 8.68
CA PRO A 441 11.15 12.38 8.64
C PRO A 441 12.18 12.17 7.52
N GLU A 442 12.35 13.19 6.68
CA GLU A 442 13.33 13.23 5.60
C GLU A 442 14.72 13.70 6.07
N SER A 443 14.80 14.23 7.29
CA SER A 443 15.99 14.88 7.84
C SER A 443 16.07 14.75 9.36
N THR A 444 17.20 15.15 9.94
CA THR A 444 17.39 15.21 11.40
C THR A 444 16.53 16.27 12.08
N THR A 445 15.96 17.23 11.36
CA THR A 445 14.99 18.21 11.89
C THR A 445 13.54 17.78 11.69
N GLY A 446 13.27 16.73 10.89
CA GLY A 446 11.93 16.22 10.63
C GLY A 446 11.58 16.11 9.15
N SER A 447 10.27 16.11 8.87
CA SER A 447 9.65 16.32 7.57
C SER A 447 9.57 17.81 7.20
N SER A 448 9.43 18.08 5.91
CA SER A 448 9.20 19.41 5.35
C SER A 448 7.73 19.63 4.98
N ILE A 449 7.25 20.89 4.98
CA ILE A 449 6.05 21.26 4.23
C ILE A 449 6.49 21.75 2.85
N TYR A 450 5.85 21.21 1.81
CA TYR A 450 6.09 21.57 0.42
C TYR A 450 4.85 22.24 -0.17
N ARG A 451 5.05 23.25 -1.03
CA ARG A 451 4.01 23.84 -1.89
C ARG A 451 4.23 23.39 -3.33
N LEU A 452 3.16 22.92 -3.96
CA LEU A 452 3.03 22.52 -5.35
C LEU A 452 2.25 23.58 -6.13
N THR A 453 2.80 24.03 -7.26
CA THR A 453 2.19 25.04 -8.14
C THR A 453 2.46 24.71 -9.61
N TYR A 454 1.58 25.14 -10.52
CA TYR A 454 1.86 25.11 -11.96
C TYR A 454 2.74 26.30 -12.36
N ASP A 455 4.01 26.04 -12.63
CA ASP A 455 4.97 27.02 -13.14
C ASP A 455 5.94 26.32 -14.11
N PRO A 456 5.62 26.27 -15.42
CA PRO A 456 6.47 25.62 -16.42
C PRO A 456 7.86 26.25 -16.57
N ALA A 457 8.08 27.48 -16.10
CA ALA A 457 9.39 28.14 -16.13
C ALA A 457 10.28 27.73 -14.94
N ARG A 458 9.69 27.25 -13.84
CA ARG A 458 10.37 26.63 -12.69
C ARG A 458 10.05 25.15 -12.53
N GLY A 459 9.54 24.49 -13.58
CA GLY A 459 9.04 23.12 -13.53
C GLY A 459 10.06 22.15 -12.94
N HIS A 460 9.63 21.35 -11.97
CA HIS A 460 10.49 20.44 -11.22
C HIS A 460 11.18 19.42 -12.16
N PRO A 461 12.46 19.05 -11.93
CA PRO A 461 13.19 18.13 -12.80
C PRO A 461 12.62 16.71 -12.78
N GLU A 462 12.24 16.21 -11.61
CA GLU A 462 11.72 14.85 -11.45
C GLU A 462 10.22 14.79 -11.79
N ARG A 463 9.82 13.76 -12.54
CA ARG A 463 8.45 13.62 -13.03
C ARG A 463 7.66 12.55 -12.29
N VAL A 464 6.34 12.68 -12.28
CA VAL A 464 5.47 11.51 -12.16
C VAL A 464 5.79 10.64 -13.36
N THR A 465 6.62 9.63 -13.13
CA THR A 465 6.86 8.58 -14.10
C THR A 465 5.82 7.48 -13.93
N ASP A 466 5.48 6.82 -15.02
CA ASP A 466 4.83 5.49 -15.00
C ASP A 466 5.83 4.39 -14.58
N ASP A 467 6.75 4.69 -13.65
CA ASP A 467 7.70 3.73 -13.08
C ASP A 467 6.94 2.77 -12.14
N ILE A 468 6.25 1.83 -12.75
CA ILE A 468 6.43 0.38 -12.52
C ILE A 468 7.75 0.17 -11.75
N PRO A 469 7.70 -0.03 -10.42
CA PRO A 469 8.90 0.00 -9.58
C PRO A 469 9.95 -1.02 -10.02
N GLU A 470 11.24 -0.75 -9.77
CA GLU A 470 12.36 -1.66 -10.09
C GLU A 470 12.07 -3.10 -9.63
N GLY A 471 11.61 -3.91 -10.57
CA GLY A 471 10.85 -5.10 -10.22
C GLY A 471 10.29 -5.76 -11.45
N SER A 472 11.10 -6.61 -12.08
CA SER A 472 10.74 -7.40 -13.26
C SER A 472 9.37 -8.09 -13.15
N LEU A 473 9.06 -8.62 -11.97
CA LEU A 473 7.80 -9.28 -11.66
C LEU A 473 6.56 -8.35 -11.70
N HIS A 474 6.71 -7.05 -11.40
CA HIS A 474 5.59 -6.11 -11.40
C HIS A 474 5.14 -5.81 -12.84
N LEU A 475 6.06 -5.42 -13.73
CA LEU A 475 5.81 -5.23 -15.17
C LEU A 475 5.13 -6.44 -15.81
N LEU A 476 5.63 -7.64 -15.50
CA LEU A 476 5.09 -8.92 -15.99
C LEU A 476 3.73 -9.30 -15.38
N THR A 477 3.35 -8.69 -14.26
CA THR A 477 2.00 -8.81 -13.70
C THR A 477 1.04 -7.87 -14.42
N THR A 478 1.40 -6.59 -14.53
CA THR A 478 0.57 -5.53 -15.11
C THR A 478 0.28 -5.79 -16.60
N LEU A 479 1.27 -6.29 -17.36
CA LEU A 479 1.09 -6.69 -18.76
C LEU A 479 0.52 -8.12 -18.93
N GLY A 480 -0.05 -8.71 -17.87
CA GLY A 480 -0.72 -10.01 -17.88
C GLY A 480 0.19 -11.23 -18.11
N CYS A 481 1.49 -11.06 -18.35
CA CYS A 481 2.42 -12.13 -18.72
C CYS A 481 2.43 -13.28 -17.70
N THR A 482 2.32 -12.98 -16.39
CA THR A 482 2.31 -14.00 -15.33
C THR A 482 1.07 -14.90 -15.35
N ALA A 483 -0.01 -14.56 -16.06
CA ALA A 483 -1.19 -15.44 -16.17
C ALA A 483 -0.92 -16.68 -17.02
N CYS A 484 -0.06 -16.56 -18.04
CA CYS A 484 0.33 -17.68 -18.91
C CYS A 484 1.70 -18.27 -18.54
N HIS A 485 2.66 -17.43 -18.14
CA HIS A 485 4.06 -17.81 -17.97
C HIS A 485 4.47 -17.89 -16.49
N PRO A 486 5.11 -18.99 -16.04
CA PRO A 486 5.61 -19.08 -14.67
C PRO A 486 6.83 -18.18 -14.44
N VAL A 487 6.78 -17.40 -13.36
CA VAL A 487 7.88 -16.58 -12.84
C VAL A 487 8.11 -17.01 -11.38
N VAL A 488 9.33 -16.83 -10.86
CA VAL A 488 9.75 -17.39 -9.55
C VAL A 488 8.72 -17.12 -8.44
N GLY A 489 8.08 -18.19 -7.96
CA GLY A 489 7.09 -18.13 -6.87
C GLY A 489 5.63 -17.86 -7.29
N ARG A 490 5.29 -17.90 -8.58
CA ARG A 490 3.91 -17.79 -9.07
C ARG A 490 3.53 -18.84 -10.12
N ASP A 491 2.25 -19.19 -10.14
CA ASP A 491 1.68 -20.16 -11.06
C ASP A 491 1.36 -19.55 -12.43
N GLY A 492 1.80 -20.26 -13.47
CA GLY A 492 1.44 -20.09 -14.87
C GLY A 492 1.93 -21.34 -15.61
N ASN A 493 1.11 -21.97 -16.44
CA ASN A 493 1.38 -23.32 -16.96
C ASN A 493 1.16 -23.48 -18.48
N ILE A 494 0.88 -22.39 -19.19
CA ILE A 494 0.63 -22.38 -20.64
C ILE A 494 1.91 -22.02 -21.39
N GLY A 495 2.60 -20.97 -20.93
CA GLY A 495 3.80 -20.43 -21.56
C GLY A 495 5.11 -20.92 -20.93
N PRO A 496 6.24 -20.82 -21.66
CA PRO A 496 7.57 -21.05 -21.11
C PRO A 496 7.89 -20.08 -19.97
N SER A 497 8.60 -20.52 -18.93
CA SER A 497 9.00 -19.62 -17.82
C SER A 497 9.76 -18.38 -18.30
N LEU A 498 9.50 -17.24 -17.65
CA LEU A 498 10.17 -15.96 -17.88
C LEU A 498 11.21 -15.63 -16.78
N ASP A 499 11.63 -16.61 -15.96
CA ASP A 499 12.85 -16.46 -15.15
C ASP A 499 14.05 -16.28 -16.10
N VAL A 500 14.70 -15.12 -16.01
CA VAL A 500 15.84 -14.67 -16.83
C VAL A 500 16.91 -15.75 -16.98
N THR A 501 17.17 -16.52 -15.90
CA THR A 501 18.15 -17.62 -15.85
C THR A 501 17.88 -18.69 -16.91
N TYR A 502 16.60 -19.00 -17.15
CA TYR A 502 16.18 -20.05 -18.09
C TYR A 502 15.65 -19.48 -19.40
N LEU A 503 15.16 -18.24 -19.42
CA LEU A 503 14.70 -17.57 -20.63
C LEU A 503 15.86 -17.34 -21.60
N TYR A 504 16.91 -16.64 -21.15
CA TYR A 504 18.04 -16.28 -22.03
C TYR A 504 18.70 -17.51 -22.66
N ALA A 505 19.03 -18.53 -21.86
CA ALA A 505 19.70 -19.74 -22.35
C ALA A 505 18.90 -20.52 -23.42
N ARG A 506 17.57 -20.58 -23.30
CA ARG A 506 16.71 -21.22 -24.33
C ARG A 506 16.53 -20.37 -25.57
N LEU A 507 16.53 -19.04 -25.42
CA LEU A 507 16.47 -18.14 -26.57
C LEU A 507 17.78 -18.16 -27.36
N ASP A 508 18.94 -18.22 -26.70
CA ASP A 508 20.23 -18.40 -27.36
C ASP A 508 20.28 -19.73 -28.14
N GLU A 509 20.01 -20.86 -27.47
CA GLU A 509 20.01 -22.20 -28.09
C GLU A 509 19.04 -22.29 -29.29
N ARG A 510 17.87 -21.67 -29.20
CA ARG A 510 16.90 -21.62 -30.30
C ARG A 510 17.31 -20.65 -31.40
N VAL A 511 17.37 -19.36 -31.09
CA VAL A 511 17.37 -18.25 -32.06
C VAL A 511 18.72 -18.11 -32.76
N ASN A 512 19.83 -18.54 -32.14
CA ASN A 512 21.14 -18.56 -32.77
C ASN A 512 21.46 -19.88 -33.52
N SER A 513 20.53 -20.85 -33.54
CA SER A 513 20.70 -22.10 -34.30
C SER A 513 20.47 -21.92 -35.81
N THR A 514 21.22 -22.67 -36.62
CA THR A 514 21.01 -22.73 -38.08
C THR A 514 19.66 -23.32 -38.47
N ALA A 515 19.13 -24.25 -37.65
CA ALA A 515 17.83 -24.87 -37.86
C ALA A 515 16.68 -23.87 -37.71
N TYR A 516 16.77 -22.95 -36.75
CA TYR A 516 15.79 -21.87 -36.58
C TYR A 516 15.80 -20.89 -37.77
N LEU A 517 16.99 -20.44 -38.21
CA LEU A 517 17.10 -19.53 -39.34
C LEU A 517 16.54 -20.14 -40.64
N ALA A 518 16.86 -21.41 -40.92
CA ALA A 518 16.27 -22.14 -42.05
C ALA A 518 14.74 -22.29 -41.95
N GLY A 519 14.18 -22.30 -40.73
CA GLY A 519 12.74 -22.25 -40.48
C GLY A 519 12.09 -20.90 -40.82
N LEU A 520 12.83 -19.80 -40.71
CA LEU A 520 12.35 -18.48 -41.17
C LEU A 520 12.32 -18.40 -42.70
N ASP A 521 13.30 -19.01 -43.36
CA ASP A 521 13.39 -19.04 -44.82
C ASP A 521 12.25 -19.87 -45.45
N THR A 522 11.79 -20.95 -44.81
CA THR A 522 10.61 -21.70 -45.28
C THR A 522 9.30 -20.95 -45.02
N MET A 523 9.19 -20.20 -43.91
CA MET A 523 8.02 -19.35 -43.64
C MET A 523 7.89 -18.18 -44.64
N ASP A 524 9.01 -17.63 -45.13
CA ASP A 524 8.97 -16.53 -46.10
C ASP A 524 8.41 -16.92 -47.48
N VAL A 525 8.40 -18.20 -47.82
CA VAL A 525 7.76 -18.73 -49.05
C VAL A 525 6.23 -18.72 -48.94
N SER A 526 5.67 -18.53 -47.75
CA SER A 526 4.21 -18.46 -47.54
C SER A 526 3.56 -17.28 -48.26
N GLU A 527 2.33 -17.48 -48.74
CA GLU A 527 1.44 -16.45 -49.30
C GLU A 527 0.40 -15.97 -48.28
N ASP A 528 0.42 -16.50 -47.05
CA ASP A 528 -0.42 -16.03 -45.92
C ASP A 528 -0.18 -14.54 -45.63
N GLU A 529 -1.26 -13.76 -45.49
CA GLU A 529 -1.20 -12.29 -45.42
C GLU A 529 -0.40 -11.79 -44.21
N PHE A 530 -0.56 -12.42 -43.04
CA PHE A 530 0.19 -12.06 -41.83
C PHE A 530 1.68 -12.43 -41.96
N LEU A 531 2.00 -13.59 -42.55
CA LEU A 531 3.38 -13.96 -42.82
C LEU A 531 4.02 -13.07 -43.89
N VAL A 532 3.30 -12.68 -44.94
CA VAL A 532 3.75 -11.70 -45.94
C VAL A 532 4.06 -10.36 -45.28
N ALA A 533 3.16 -9.84 -44.44
CA ALA A 533 3.35 -8.58 -43.71
C ALA A 533 4.53 -8.61 -42.73
N THR A 534 4.80 -9.77 -42.11
CA THR A 534 5.88 -9.95 -41.13
C THR A 534 7.24 -10.38 -41.70
N ARG A 535 7.39 -10.47 -43.03
CA ARG A 535 8.70 -10.68 -43.69
C ARG A 535 9.81 -9.73 -43.19
N PRO A 536 9.59 -8.43 -42.95
CA PRO A 536 10.63 -7.53 -42.41
C PRO A 536 11.13 -7.95 -41.02
N ALA A 537 10.26 -8.47 -40.17
CA ALA A 537 10.62 -8.93 -38.82
C ALA A 537 11.56 -10.15 -38.89
N ARG A 538 11.27 -11.14 -39.75
CA ARG A 538 12.16 -12.28 -40.00
C ARG A 538 13.46 -11.87 -40.70
N ALA A 539 13.43 -10.86 -41.56
CA ALA A 539 14.63 -10.30 -42.18
C ALA A 539 15.55 -9.64 -41.14
N ALA A 540 15.01 -8.85 -40.20
CA ALA A 540 15.78 -8.24 -39.12
C ALA A 540 16.48 -9.30 -38.24
N VAL A 541 15.79 -10.37 -37.86
CA VAL A 541 16.38 -11.47 -37.06
C VAL A 541 17.52 -12.19 -37.79
N ARG A 542 17.45 -12.35 -39.12
CA ARG A 542 18.58 -12.90 -39.91
C ARG A 542 19.75 -11.93 -40.06
N ALA A 543 19.46 -10.64 -40.19
CA ALA A 543 20.49 -9.60 -40.32
C ALA A 543 21.28 -9.36 -39.02
N ALA A 544 20.64 -9.53 -37.86
CA ALA A 544 21.26 -9.36 -36.56
C ALA A 544 22.39 -10.37 -36.29
N GLN A 545 23.44 -9.93 -35.60
CA GLN A 545 24.62 -10.73 -35.24
C GLN A 545 24.25 -11.89 -34.29
N PRO A 546 24.87 -13.08 -34.45
CA PRO A 546 24.65 -14.19 -33.53
C PRO A 546 25.04 -13.83 -32.09
N GLY A 547 24.17 -14.16 -31.13
CA GLY A 547 24.31 -13.82 -29.71
C GLY A 547 23.17 -12.93 -29.22
N ASP A 548 23.47 -12.06 -28.27
CA ASP A 548 22.51 -11.17 -27.60
C ASP A 548 21.76 -10.23 -28.57
N GLU A 549 22.45 -9.67 -29.57
CA GLU A 549 21.86 -8.77 -30.58
C GLU A 549 20.66 -9.43 -31.27
N ARG A 550 20.83 -10.66 -31.77
CA ARG A 550 19.73 -11.42 -32.39
C ARG A 550 18.65 -11.83 -31.38
N ILE A 551 19.00 -12.14 -30.14
CA ILE A 551 18.00 -12.47 -29.10
C ILE A 551 17.11 -11.24 -28.83
N ARG A 552 17.68 -10.03 -28.71
CA ARG A 552 16.92 -8.78 -28.54
C ARG A 552 16.06 -8.45 -29.75
N VAL A 553 16.61 -8.53 -30.96
CA VAL A 553 15.87 -8.28 -32.21
C VAL A 553 14.73 -9.29 -32.39
N TRP A 554 14.94 -10.56 -32.03
CA TRP A 554 13.88 -11.57 -32.01
C TRP A 554 12.81 -11.24 -30.97
N PHE A 555 13.21 -10.96 -29.73
CA PHE A 555 12.31 -10.72 -28.61
C PHE A 555 11.39 -9.52 -28.87
N PHE A 556 11.95 -8.42 -29.39
CA PHE A 556 11.18 -7.24 -29.80
C PHE A 556 10.10 -7.60 -30.84
N ASN A 557 10.49 -8.31 -31.90
CA ASN A 557 9.57 -8.70 -32.97
C ASN A 557 8.54 -9.76 -32.52
N HIS A 558 8.87 -10.63 -31.56
CA HIS A 558 7.93 -11.61 -31.00
C HIS A 558 6.83 -10.96 -30.16
N LEU A 559 7.14 -9.86 -29.46
CA LEU A 559 6.13 -9.07 -28.73
C LEU A 559 5.34 -8.14 -29.65
N LYS A 560 5.96 -7.57 -30.70
CA LYS A 560 5.28 -6.67 -31.65
C LYS A 560 4.37 -7.41 -32.65
N TYR A 561 4.84 -8.57 -33.13
CA TYR A 561 4.22 -9.37 -34.18
C TYR A 561 4.10 -10.82 -33.73
N THR A 562 3.34 -11.06 -32.66
CA THR A 562 3.24 -12.38 -32.02
C THR A 562 2.83 -13.45 -33.02
N GLY A 563 3.68 -14.47 -33.18
CA GLY A 563 3.54 -15.54 -34.17
C GLY A 563 4.36 -15.37 -35.46
N PHE A 564 5.09 -14.26 -35.67
CA PHE A 564 5.89 -14.02 -36.89
C PHE A 564 6.92 -15.12 -37.21
N ASP A 565 7.39 -15.84 -36.18
CA ASP A 565 8.36 -16.94 -36.24
C ASP A 565 7.76 -18.30 -35.84
N ASN A 566 6.45 -18.34 -35.58
CA ASN A 566 5.68 -19.53 -35.24
C ASN A 566 4.17 -19.24 -35.38
N PRO A 567 3.54 -19.51 -36.55
CA PRO A 567 2.11 -19.26 -36.78
C PRO A 567 1.17 -19.99 -35.80
N SER A 568 1.65 -21.07 -35.19
CA SER A 568 0.91 -21.86 -34.20
C SER A 568 1.07 -21.36 -32.76
N SER A 569 1.61 -20.15 -32.56
CA SER A 569 1.70 -19.53 -31.24
C SER A 569 0.32 -19.22 -30.67
N GLN A 570 0.10 -19.60 -29.41
CA GLN A 570 -1.15 -19.28 -28.67
C GLN A 570 -1.03 -18.02 -27.80
N MET A 571 0.13 -17.35 -27.83
CA MET A 571 0.30 -16.07 -27.16
C MET A 571 -0.53 -14.99 -27.90
N PRO A 572 -1.38 -14.21 -27.20
CA PRO A 572 -2.09 -13.10 -27.83
C PRO A 572 -1.12 -11.96 -28.18
N ASN A 573 -1.42 -11.21 -29.24
CA ASN A 573 -0.75 -9.93 -29.46
C ASN A 573 -1.23 -8.95 -28.38
N LEU A 574 -0.30 -8.43 -27.58
CA LEU A 574 -0.56 -7.55 -26.45
C LEU A 574 -0.69 -6.07 -26.83
N GLY A 575 -0.55 -5.71 -28.12
CA GLY A 575 -0.74 -4.34 -28.61
C GLY A 575 0.31 -3.32 -28.15
N LEU A 576 1.44 -3.78 -27.61
CA LEU A 576 2.40 -2.95 -26.89
C LEU A 576 3.06 -1.86 -27.75
N ALA A 577 3.30 -0.71 -27.12
CA ALA A 577 4.17 0.34 -27.64
C ALA A 577 5.64 -0.13 -27.66
N ASP A 578 6.43 0.42 -28.59
CA ASP A 578 7.80 -0.02 -28.84
C ASP A 578 8.70 0.19 -27.60
N GLU A 579 8.47 1.27 -26.84
CA GLU A 579 9.15 1.54 -25.57
C GLU A 579 8.86 0.47 -24.51
N SER A 580 7.60 0.06 -24.33
CA SER A 580 7.22 -1.01 -23.40
C SER A 580 7.90 -2.35 -23.75
N ILE A 581 8.05 -2.62 -25.05
CA ILE A 581 8.76 -3.81 -25.56
C ILE A 581 10.27 -3.71 -25.28
N LEU A 582 10.88 -2.53 -25.44
CA LEU A 582 12.28 -2.30 -25.11
C LEU A 582 12.55 -2.46 -23.61
N ARG A 583 11.69 -1.89 -22.73
CA ARG A 583 11.79 -2.08 -21.28
C ARG A 583 11.64 -3.56 -20.87
N LEU A 584 10.70 -4.29 -21.47
CA LEU A 584 10.61 -5.75 -21.29
C LEU A 584 11.91 -6.46 -21.72
N SER A 585 12.55 -6.04 -22.81
CA SER A 585 13.81 -6.60 -23.31
C SER A 585 15.00 -6.34 -22.36
N GLU A 586 15.10 -5.14 -21.77
CA GLU A 586 16.10 -4.83 -20.73
C GLU A 586 15.91 -5.69 -19.48
N ILE A 587 14.66 -5.91 -19.08
CA ILE A 587 14.27 -6.64 -17.87
C ILE A 587 14.43 -8.15 -18.01
N LEU A 588 14.00 -8.74 -19.13
CA LEU A 588 13.95 -10.18 -19.35
C LEU A 588 15.23 -10.77 -19.96
N LEU A 589 16.05 -9.95 -20.61
CA LEU A 589 17.31 -10.35 -21.24
C LEU A 589 18.53 -9.71 -20.56
N ARG A 590 18.46 -9.50 -19.24
CA ARG A 590 19.62 -9.06 -18.44
C ARG A 590 20.62 -10.20 -18.29
N GLU A 591 21.93 -9.93 -18.44
CA GLU A 591 22.96 -10.95 -18.25
C GLU A 591 22.90 -11.58 -16.84
N PRO A 592 23.03 -12.92 -16.72
CA PRO A 592 23.09 -13.57 -15.42
C PRO A 592 24.40 -13.21 -14.71
N THR A 593 24.30 -12.74 -13.47
CA THR A 593 25.47 -12.45 -12.64
C THR A 593 26.35 -13.69 -12.45
N LEU A 594 27.62 -13.49 -12.07
CA LEU A 594 28.55 -14.58 -11.75
C LEU A 594 27.95 -15.62 -10.78
N PHE A 595 27.12 -15.17 -9.84
CA PHE A 595 26.41 -16.04 -8.89
C PHE A 595 25.27 -16.84 -9.56
N GLY A 596 24.57 -16.25 -10.53
CA GLY A 596 23.59 -16.92 -11.38
C GLY A 596 24.22 -18.03 -12.23
N ALA A 597 25.34 -17.77 -12.89
CA ALA A 597 26.08 -18.77 -13.66
C ALA A 597 26.59 -19.94 -12.79
N ILE A 598 26.98 -19.67 -11.54
CA ILE A 598 27.33 -20.72 -10.56
C ILE A 598 26.09 -21.52 -10.14
N LYS A 599 24.97 -20.86 -9.83
CA LYS A 599 23.68 -21.49 -9.48
C LYS A 599 23.20 -22.41 -10.60
N GLU A 600 23.22 -21.95 -11.84
CA GLU A 600 22.83 -22.74 -13.03
C GLU A 600 23.69 -24.01 -13.15
N ARG A 601 25.01 -23.88 -12.99
CA ARG A 601 25.96 -25.01 -13.09
C ARG A 601 25.77 -26.04 -11.98
N ILE A 602 25.29 -25.64 -10.80
CA ILE A 602 24.93 -26.54 -9.70
C ILE A 602 23.58 -27.24 -9.97
N LEU A 603 22.57 -26.50 -10.43
CA LEU A 603 21.24 -27.05 -10.72
C LEU A 603 21.24 -28.01 -11.92
N ARG A 604 22.12 -27.82 -12.92
CA ARG A 604 22.37 -28.82 -13.99
C ARG A 604 22.92 -30.16 -13.46
N ILE A 605 23.53 -30.19 -12.26
CA ILE A 605 24.09 -31.40 -11.65
C ILE A 605 23.10 -32.02 -10.64
N TYR A 606 22.35 -31.18 -9.91
CA TYR A 606 21.33 -31.59 -8.94
C TYR A 606 19.98 -30.92 -9.24
N PRO A 607 19.20 -31.44 -10.22
CA PRO A 607 17.96 -30.80 -10.67
C PRO A 607 16.78 -30.90 -9.69
N PHE A 608 16.87 -31.75 -8.67
CA PHE A 608 15.87 -31.87 -7.61
C PHE A 608 16.57 -31.95 -6.24
N VAL A 609 16.27 -30.98 -5.37
CA VAL A 609 16.66 -31.00 -3.96
C VAL A 609 15.42 -31.39 -3.15
N THR A 610 15.42 -32.56 -2.53
CA THR A 610 14.33 -32.97 -1.65
C THR A 610 14.52 -32.43 -0.23
N HIS A 611 13.46 -32.39 0.58
CA HIS A 611 13.57 -32.06 2.00
C HIS A 611 14.54 -33.00 2.75
N THR A 612 14.71 -34.24 2.27
CA THR A 612 15.70 -35.20 2.77
C THR A 612 17.14 -34.71 2.56
N ASP A 613 17.45 -34.15 1.39
CA ASP A 613 18.79 -33.66 1.06
C ASP A 613 19.13 -32.41 1.88
N LEU A 614 18.15 -31.53 2.09
CA LEU A 614 18.27 -30.38 2.98
C LEU A 614 18.48 -30.80 4.45
N ALA A 615 17.78 -31.84 4.91
CA ALA A 615 17.97 -32.41 6.24
C ALA A 615 19.35 -33.08 6.42
N ILE A 616 19.86 -33.76 5.37
CA ILE A 616 21.21 -34.32 5.36
C ILE A 616 22.26 -33.20 5.41
N ALA A 617 22.09 -32.12 4.65
CA ALA A 617 22.98 -30.96 4.68
C ALA A 617 23.02 -30.29 6.08
N LEU A 618 21.85 -30.11 6.72
CA LEU A 618 21.75 -29.62 8.09
C LEU A 618 22.42 -30.55 9.11
N ALA A 619 22.22 -31.87 8.99
CA ALA A 619 22.84 -32.85 9.88
C ALA A 619 24.38 -32.87 9.75
N VAL A 620 24.91 -32.81 8.52
CA VAL A 620 26.35 -32.69 8.26
C VAL A 620 26.90 -31.38 8.82
N GLY A 621 26.20 -30.26 8.63
CA GLY A 621 26.54 -28.97 9.21
C GLY A 621 26.64 -28.99 10.74
N ALA A 622 25.65 -29.59 11.41
CA ALA A 622 25.61 -29.74 12.87
C ALA A 622 26.76 -30.61 13.40
N VAL A 623 27.06 -31.74 12.74
CA VAL A 623 28.19 -32.62 13.12
C VAL A 623 29.53 -31.90 12.95
N MET A 624 29.73 -31.19 11.84
CA MET A 624 30.94 -30.39 11.60
C MET A 624 31.10 -29.26 12.62
N GLY A 625 30.01 -28.57 12.97
CA GLY A 625 30.00 -27.54 14.03
C GLY A 625 30.41 -28.10 15.40
N ALA A 626 29.87 -29.25 15.79
CA ALA A 626 30.22 -29.92 17.05
C ALA A 626 31.70 -30.35 17.09
N LEU A 627 32.24 -30.87 15.99
CA LEU A 627 33.66 -31.26 15.89
C LEU A 627 34.60 -30.05 16.00
N VAL A 628 34.27 -28.92 15.35
CA VAL A 628 35.04 -27.66 15.46
C VAL A 628 34.95 -27.11 16.89
N GLY A 629 33.76 -27.11 17.50
CA GLY A 629 33.52 -26.65 18.87
C GLY A 629 34.31 -27.41 19.94
N LEU A 630 34.61 -28.70 19.72
CA LEU A 630 35.45 -29.51 20.60
C LEU A 630 36.96 -29.34 20.31
N ALA A 631 37.35 -29.13 19.05
CA ALA A 631 38.74 -29.00 18.65
C ALA A 631 39.38 -27.68 19.13
N VAL A 632 38.67 -26.56 19.03
CA VAL A 632 39.19 -25.21 19.35
C VAL A 632 39.65 -25.08 20.81
N PRO A 633 38.86 -25.47 21.85
CA PRO A 633 39.30 -25.41 23.25
C PRO A 633 40.55 -26.27 23.53
N LEU A 634 40.66 -27.44 22.91
CA LEU A 634 41.82 -28.33 23.08
C LEU A 634 43.09 -27.75 22.44
N GLY A 635 42.97 -27.12 21.27
CA GLY A 635 44.06 -26.38 20.64
C GLY A 635 44.56 -25.23 21.52
N ILE A 636 43.64 -24.41 22.05
CA ILE A 636 43.97 -23.29 22.97
C ILE A 636 44.64 -23.81 24.24
N ARG A 637 44.21 -24.96 24.79
CA ARG A 637 44.83 -25.57 25.98
C ARG A 637 46.27 -26.02 25.72
N ARG A 638 46.55 -26.64 24.56
CA ARG A 638 47.92 -27.00 24.13
C ARG A 638 48.80 -25.77 23.90
N TRP A 639 48.27 -24.74 23.24
CA TRP A 639 49.01 -23.50 22.96
C TRP A 639 49.40 -22.75 24.25
N ARG A 640 48.49 -22.66 25.23
CA ARG A 640 48.80 -22.06 26.56
C ARG A 640 49.82 -22.86 27.37
N ALA A 641 49.97 -24.17 27.15
CA ALA A 641 50.98 -24.98 27.81
C ALA A 641 52.40 -24.77 27.23
N GLY A 642 52.53 -24.54 25.92
CA GLY A 642 53.83 -24.35 25.25
C GLY A 642 54.57 -23.06 25.64
N ARG A 643 53.86 -22.02 26.09
CA ARG A 643 54.41 -20.70 26.44
C ARG A 643 55.06 -20.60 27.83
N LYS A 644 55.34 -21.71 28.53
CA LYS A 644 55.98 -21.69 29.87
C LYS A 644 57.45 -22.10 29.92
N ASN A 645 58.03 -22.54 28.79
CA ASN A 645 59.41 -23.05 28.71
C ASN A 645 60.25 -22.29 27.66
N TRP A 646 59.98 -21.01 27.45
CA TRP A 646 60.76 -20.04 26.65
C TRP A 646 60.72 -18.69 27.37
#